data_AF-R7W4J4-F1
#
_entry.id   AF-R7W4J4-F1
#
_cell.length_a   1.000
_cell.length_b   1.000
_cell.length_c   1.000
_cell.angle_alpha   90.00
_cell.angle_beta   90.00
_cell.angle_gamma   90.00
#
_symmetry.space_group_name_H-M   'P 1'
#
loop_
_entity.id
_entity.type
_entity.pdbx_description
1 polymer ?
#
loop_
_entity_poly.entity_id
_entity_poly.type
_entity_poly.pdbx_seq_one_letter_code
_entity_poly.pdbx_strand_id
1 'polypeptide(L)'
;MAGGVLLVLSSPAAAGGRSFLLYAGQSQSSRFPRCERFEKLVKLVIRLRGDSPLVSCEVSAHPDDETKGTYTNTMRLIEYALKCQVKDLLVRAVQTEVYTLTFDAPLISQHLKTIELERVNLECSALNFSGCPALEGLKMTHCWAYAHKISSESLKYLCITGFCSVLDDSHMRISTPALVSLQLDDFHGLTPYLENMPFLVTAYVRLGKGCFDFTFCNLNMEGDCDVPCCGCHTYLVDEGVLLSGLTHAVNLELIAEPEKIIYNWDLKWHPIFGNLKTLLLNEWFTAIDLVCILQHSPVLEMLTLQLGNTEKLIGITGAQETVKESFVCAHLKDEGSEHTSDGTVDINKQPAIRRTTGNWRACYFILGAEFTEGICFFGIQKNLVTYLTSVLHESNVDAARNVSTWIGSCFFTPLIGAFLADTYWGRYRAIVVFLSVYTVGMLVMTLSASLPVLMPSNLSTSEIQRAMVYLGLYLVALGTGGIKPCTSALGADQFDTADPVERVTKGSFFNWYYFLVNVGSLLSTTVLVWVQDNVGWGLGYAIPMVLMGFGLVVFVSGRKVYRYKKLGGSPLKRLSQVVVAAARNYRLKLPDDDSALLHEETEANSSTERTSQFRFLDKAAIVVAPSSGKAVETMDPWRTCTVSQVEELKMLLRMCPVWASLLFFFAVTAQMSSTLIEQGMAMDNRVGRFTVPPASLSTFDILAVAAFIPVYDLMLVPLVRRATGRDRGLSQLQRLGVGLALSVLGMAYSASVETRRLAAAGAGRSVNIMWQTPSYVVLGVAEVFTSVGIMEFFYDESPESMKSMGAALAQLAISAGNYLNSAVLGVVASATGRGGAPGWIPDDLNEGHLDYFFWMMAGLSVLNLLMFIYFSLRYKG
;
A
#
# COMPACT_ATOMS: atom_id res chain seq x y z
N MET A 1 -13.99 41.46 -37.67
CA MET A 1 -15.13 42.04 -36.92
C MET A 1 -15.03 43.54 -37.04
N ALA A 2 -16.15 44.23 -37.30
CA ALA A 2 -16.18 45.67 -37.58
C ALA A 2 -15.65 46.49 -36.39
N GLY A 3 -14.69 47.39 -36.67
CA GLY A 3 -14.12 48.31 -35.69
C GLY A 3 -15.11 49.40 -35.29
N GLY A 4 -15.34 49.53 -33.99
CA GLY A 4 -16.21 50.55 -33.40
C GLY A 4 -15.77 50.86 -31.99
N VAL A 5 -15.86 52.13 -31.60
CA VAL A 5 -15.61 52.58 -30.22
C VAL A 5 -16.77 52.10 -29.35
N LEU A 6 -16.46 51.26 -28.35
CA LEU A 6 -17.39 50.82 -27.32
C LEU A 6 -17.07 51.57 -26.02
N LEU A 7 -18.05 52.28 -25.46
CA LEU A 7 -17.94 52.91 -24.15
C LEU A 7 -19.10 52.41 -23.27
N VAL A 8 -18.76 51.71 -22.18
CA VAL A 8 -19.74 51.14 -21.24
C VAL A 8 -19.61 51.84 -19.90
N LEU A 9 -20.68 52.52 -19.46
CA LEU A 9 -20.72 53.24 -18.17
C LEU A 9 -21.83 52.64 -17.28
N SER A 10 -21.49 52.27 -16.05
CA SER A 10 -22.44 51.69 -15.08
C SER A 10 -22.67 52.64 -13.89
N SER A 11 -23.93 52.90 -13.52
CA SER A 11 -24.33 53.83 -12.45
C SER A 11 -25.02 53.11 -11.28
N PRO A 12 -24.80 53.53 -10.01
CA PRO A 12 -25.41 52.90 -8.84
C PRO A 12 -26.86 53.38 -8.54
N ALA A 13 -27.38 54.41 -9.22
CA ALA A 13 -28.57 55.15 -8.78
C ALA A 13 -29.95 54.59 -9.20
N ALA A 14 -30.06 53.36 -9.69
CA ALA A 14 -31.35 52.72 -9.93
C ALA A 14 -31.29 51.23 -9.60
N ALA A 15 -32.18 50.77 -8.71
CA ALA A 15 -32.40 49.35 -8.45
C ALA A 15 -32.83 48.68 -9.77
N GLY A 16 -31.88 48.01 -10.42
CA GLY A 16 -31.98 47.54 -11.80
C GLY A 16 -30.86 48.15 -12.64
N GLY A 17 -29.64 47.61 -12.50
CA GLY A 17 -28.43 48.09 -13.17
C GLY A 17 -28.65 48.28 -14.67
N ARG A 18 -28.74 49.53 -15.09
CA ARG A 18 -28.72 49.91 -16.51
C ARG A 18 -27.29 50.29 -16.87
N SER A 19 -26.63 49.41 -17.63
CA SER A 19 -25.38 49.73 -18.32
C SER A 19 -25.71 50.64 -19.50
N PHE A 20 -25.10 51.81 -19.60
CA PHE A 20 -25.18 52.62 -20.82
C PHE A 20 -24.17 52.06 -21.81
N LEU A 21 -24.68 51.46 -22.88
CA LEU A 21 -23.90 50.86 -23.96
C LEU A 21 -23.92 51.83 -25.14
N LEU A 22 -22.85 52.60 -25.33
CA LEU A 22 -22.67 53.43 -26.52
C LEU A 22 -21.92 52.61 -27.56
N TYR A 23 -22.64 52.14 -28.58
CA TYR A 23 -22.09 51.44 -29.74
C TYR A 23 -22.05 52.40 -30.93
N ALA A 24 -20.85 52.74 -31.40
CA ALA A 24 -20.66 53.44 -32.67
C ALA A 24 -20.17 52.43 -33.74
N GLY A 25 -21.11 51.89 -34.52
CA GLY A 25 -20.80 50.94 -35.59
C GLY A 25 -20.37 51.64 -36.89
N GLN A 26 -19.29 51.17 -37.52
CA GLN A 26 -19.02 51.47 -38.93
C GLN A 26 -19.99 50.71 -39.83
N SER A 27 -20.87 51.43 -40.54
CA SER A 27 -21.52 50.87 -41.74
C SER A 27 -20.55 50.99 -42.91
N GLN A 28 -20.46 49.96 -43.74
CA GLN A 28 -19.53 49.82 -44.88
C GLN A 28 -19.65 50.90 -45.98
N SER A 29 -20.44 51.97 -45.80
CA SER A 29 -20.51 53.07 -46.77
C SER A 29 -20.59 54.47 -46.15
N SER A 30 -20.23 54.66 -44.89
CA SER A 30 -20.18 56.01 -44.32
C SER A 30 -18.94 56.23 -43.45
N ARG A 31 -18.04 57.11 -43.91
CA ARG A 31 -17.03 57.76 -43.07
C ARG A 31 -17.76 58.38 -41.87
N PHE A 32 -17.61 57.81 -40.68
CA PHE A 32 -18.05 58.51 -39.48
C PHE A 32 -17.22 59.80 -39.38
N PRO A 33 -17.82 60.97 -39.13
CA PRO A 33 -17.27 62.24 -39.58
C PRO A 33 -16.47 62.90 -38.46
N ARG A 34 -15.24 63.34 -38.77
CA ARG A 34 -14.40 64.36 -38.07
C ARG A 34 -14.46 64.38 -36.54
N CYS A 35 -13.31 64.19 -35.88
CA CYS A 35 -12.97 64.45 -34.47
C CYS A 35 -13.96 65.34 -33.67
N GLU A 36 -14.36 66.50 -34.20
CA GLU A 36 -15.34 67.42 -33.59
C GLU A 36 -16.69 66.80 -33.18
N ARG A 37 -17.24 65.81 -33.90
CA ARG A 37 -18.54 65.21 -33.54
C ARG A 37 -18.42 64.21 -32.39
N PHE A 38 -17.32 63.44 -32.33
CA PHE A 38 -17.03 62.57 -31.19
C PHE A 38 -16.71 63.42 -29.95
N GLU A 39 -15.93 64.48 -30.11
CA GLU A 39 -15.66 65.45 -29.03
C GLU A 39 -16.95 66.11 -28.52
N LYS A 40 -17.87 66.49 -29.42
CA LYS A 40 -19.21 66.99 -29.04
C LYS A 40 -20.02 65.93 -28.32
N LEU A 41 -20.02 64.67 -28.78
CA LEU A 41 -20.74 63.56 -28.15
C LEU A 41 -20.21 63.29 -26.73
N VAL A 42 -18.90 63.19 -26.56
CA VAL A 42 -18.24 63.01 -25.26
C VAL A 42 -18.56 64.18 -24.33
N LYS A 43 -18.45 65.43 -24.81
CA LYS A 43 -18.88 66.63 -24.06
C LYS A 43 -20.36 66.59 -23.70
N LEU A 44 -21.23 66.04 -24.54
CA LEU A 44 -22.67 65.92 -24.29
C LEU A 44 -22.97 64.84 -23.23
N VAL A 45 -22.28 63.70 -23.28
CA VAL A 45 -22.38 62.62 -22.29
C VAL A 45 -21.88 63.10 -20.92
N ILE A 46 -20.73 63.78 -20.88
CA ILE A 46 -20.18 64.42 -19.69
C ILE A 46 -21.19 65.43 -19.11
N ARG A 47 -21.80 66.27 -19.98
CA ARG A 47 -22.77 67.29 -19.56
C ARG A 47 -24.09 66.71 -19.07
N LEU A 48 -24.58 65.62 -19.67
CA LEU A 48 -25.85 64.99 -19.30
C LEU A 48 -25.76 64.18 -18.00
N ARG A 49 -24.61 63.54 -17.73
CA ARG A 49 -24.41 62.68 -16.55
C ARG A 49 -23.96 63.45 -15.30
N GLY A 50 -23.28 64.59 -15.48
CA GLY A 50 -22.69 65.37 -14.40
C GLY A 50 -21.55 64.63 -13.69
N ASP A 51 -21.21 65.04 -12.47
CA ASP A 51 -20.13 64.45 -11.65
C ASP A 51 -20.59 63.23 -10.81
N SER A 52 -21.60 62.49 -11.29
CA SER A 52 -22.15 61.33 -10.55
C SER A 52 -21.15 60.15 -10.50
N PRO A 53 -21.06 59.39 -9.39
CA PRO A 53 -20.08 58.32 -9.25
C PRO A 53 -20.27 57.19 -10.27
N LEU A 54 -19.18 56.63 -10.81
CA LEU A 54 -19.16 55.47 -11.71
C LEU A 54 -18.85 54.19 -10.92
N VAL A 55 -19.59 53.11 -11.20
CA VAL A 55 -19.24 51.78 -10.65
C VAL A 55 -18.12 51.17 -11.49
N SER A 56 -18.33 51.10 -12.81
CA SER A 56 -17.38 50.55 -13.76
C SER A 56 -17.38 51.37 -15.06
N CYS A 57 -16.19 51.50 -15.67
CA CYS A 57 -15.97 52.19 -16.94
C CYS A 57 -15.08 51.34 -17.84
N GLU A 58 -15.58 51.00 -19.03
CA GLU A 58 -14.80 50.36 -20.08
C GLU A 58 -14.55 51.34 -21.23
N VAL A 59 -13.28 51.49 -21.61
CA VAL A 59 -12.82 52.37 -22.67
C VAL A 59 -12.09 51.57 -23.75
N SER A 60 -12.72 51.41 -24.91
CA SER A 60 -12.05 50.90 -26.11
C SER A 60 -11.40 52.04 -26.90
N ALA A 61 -10.09 52.22 -26.71
CA ALA A 61 -9.31 53.29 -27.30
C ALA A 61 -9.12 53.10 -28.81
N HIS A 62 -9.40 54.17 -29.56
CA HIS A 62 -9.15 54.29 -31.00
C HIS A 62 -8.39 55.60 -31.25
N PRO A 63 -7.50 55.66 -32.26
CA PRO A 63 -6.77 56.88 -32.57
C PRO A 63 -7.73 58.00 -33.01
N ASP A 64 -7.52 59.21 -32.51
CA ASP A 64 -8.31 60.41 -32.86
C ASP A 64 -8.13 60.77 -34.36
N ASP A 65 -6.95 60.48 -34.90
CA ASP A 65 -6.56 60.65 -36.30
C ASP A 65 -5.71 59.45 -36.74
N GLU A 66 -6.20 58.66 -37.70
CA GLU A 66 -5.50 57.48 -38.24
C GLU A 66 -4.12 57.81 -38.83
N THR A 67 -3.85 59.06 -39.19
CA THR A 67 -2.57 59.48 -39.77
C THR A 67 -1.53 59.91 -38.72
N LYS A 68 -1.97 60.40 -37.55
CA LYS A 68 -1.10 60.95 -36.49
C LYS A 68 -1.00 60.06 -35.24
N GLY A 69 -1.93 59.13 -35.05
CA GLY A 69 -1.85 58.18 -33.93
C GLY A 69 -2.09 58.76 -32.54
N THR A 70 -2.72 59.93 -32.42
CA THR A 70 -2.93 60.60 -31.13
C THR A 70 -4.20 60.09 -30.43
N TYR A 71 -4.14 59.85 -29.11
CA TYR A 71 -5.26 59.33 -28.30
C TYR A 71 -5.79 60.34 -27.25
N THR A 72 -5.75 61.63 -27.58
CA THR A 72 -6.10 62.75 -26.68
C THR A 72 -7.52 62.64 -26.11
N ASN A 73 -8.51 62.21 -26.91
CA ASN A 73 -9.88 62.07 -26.41
C ASN A 73 -10.04 60.89 -25.44
N THR A 74 -9.28 59.81 -25.66
CA THR A 74 -9.26 58.64 -24.77
C THR A 74 -8.71 59.02 -23.40
N MET A 75 -7.61 59.77 -23.35
CA MET A 75 -7.03 60.24 -22.09
C MET A 75 -7.98 61.17 -21.33
N ARG A 76 -8.68 62.08 -22.02
CA ARG A 76 -9.72 62.93 -21.39
C ARG A 76 -10.89 62.13 -20.82
N LEU A 77 -11.27 61.03 -21.46
CA LEU A 77 -12.32 60.12 -20.96
C LEU A 77 -11.88 59.40 -19.70
N ILE A 78 -10.63 58.96 -19.64
CA ILE A 78 -10.03 58.35 -18.44
C ILE A 78 -9.99 59.37 -17.30
N GLU A 79 -9.50 60.59 -17.54
CA GLU A 79 -9.51 61.68 -16.55
C GLU A 79 -10.91 61.98 -16.02
N TYR A 80 -11.91 62.01 -16.90
CA TYR A 80 -13.31 62.20 -16.50
C TYR A 80 -13.84 61.02 -15.66
N ALA A 81 -13.50 59.78 -16.03
CA ALA A 81 -13.91 58.59 -15.27
C ALA A 81 -13.32 58.61 -13.85
N LEU A 82 -12.05 59.00 -13.72
CA LEU A 82 -11.38 59.17 -12.43
C LEU A 82 -12.04 60.29 -11.60
N LYS A 83 -12.37 61.43 -12.23
CA LYS A 83 -13.12 62.52 -11.57
C LYS A 83 -14.49 62.05 -11.06
N CYS A 84 -15.13 61.14 -11.79
CA CYS A 84 -16.39 60.51 -11.41
C CYS A 84 -16.23 59.34 -10.44
N GLN A 85 -15.15 59.27 -9.65
CA GLN A 85 -14.99 58.28 -8.58
C GLN A 85 -15.16 56.82 -9.04
N VAL A 86 -14.70 56.49 -10.26
CA VAL A 86 -14.81 55.14 -10.82
C VAL A 86 -14.11 54.11 -9.93
N LYS A 87 -14.76 52.95 -9.73
CA LYS A 87 -14.21 51.83 -8.96
C LYS A 87 -13.49 50.81 -9.86
N ASP A 88 -14.06 50.47 -11.00
CA ASP A 88 -13.48 49.49 -11.92
C ASP A 88 -13.21 50.13 -13.29
N LEU A 89 -11.96 50.16 -13.74
CA LEU A 89 -11.55 50.79 -14.99
C LEU A 89 -10.88 49.78 -15.92
N LEU A 90 -11.48 49.53 -17.09
CA LEU A 90 -10.91 48.71 -18.15
C LEU A 90 -10.55 49.58 -19.35
N VAL A 91 -9.30 49.54 -19.79
CA VAL A 91 -8.79 50.27 -20.96
C VAL A 91 -8.19 49.28 -21.96
N ARG A 92 -8.78 49.22 -23.16
CA ARG A 92 -8.36 48.33 -24.24
C ARG A 92 -8.01 49.14 -25.49
N ALA A 93 -6.81 48.99 -26.01
CA ALA A 93 -6.45 49.58 -27.31
C ALA A 93 -6.74 48.61 -28.47
N VAL A 94 -7.43 49.11 -29.51
CA VAL A 94 -7.75 48.33 -30.72
C VAL A 94 -6.61 48.45 -31.74
N GLN A 95 -6.25 47.32 -32.35
CA GLN A 95 -5.00 47.04 -33.06
C GLN A 95 -4.77 47.92 -34.31
N THR A 96 -3.79 48.82 -34.26
CA THR A 96 -3.09 49.37 -35.44
C THR A 96 -1.59 49.33 -35.18
N GLU A 97 -0.82 48.58 -35.98
CA GLU A 97 0.61 48.26 -35.78
C GLU A 97 1.58 49.46 -35.79
N VAL A 98 1.07 50.70 -35.89
CA VAL A 98 1.88 51.92 -36.09
C VAL A 98 1.78 52.90 -34.91
N TYR A 99 0.69 52.91 -34.13
CA TYR A 99 0.46 53.90 -33.07
C TYR A 99 -0.25 53.30 -31.85
N THR A 100 0.40 53.33 -30.68
CA THR A 100 -0.09 52.76 -29.42
C THR A 100 -0.57 53.83 -28.43
N LEU A 101 -1.57 53.51 -27.60
CA LEU A 101 -2.02 54.38 -26.52
C LEU A 101 -0.94 54.43 -25.43
N THR A 102 -0.33 55.59 -25.20
CA THR A 102 0.70 55.81 -24.18
C THR A 102 0.13 56.44 -22.91
N PHE A 103 0.48 55.88 -21.75
CA PHE A 103 0.34 56.53 -20.45
C PHE A 103 1.71 57.03 -20.01
N ASP A 104 1.85 58.33 -19.85
CA ASP A 104 3.08 59.03 -19.46
C ASP A 104 3.04 59.49 -17.98
N ALA A 105 1.85 59.61 -17.40
CA ALA A 105 1.62 60.08 -16.03
C ALA A 105 0.98 59.01 -15.11
N PRO A 106 1.22 59.07 -13.79
CA PRO A 106 0.62 58.14 -12.83
C PRO A 106 -0.88 58.41 -12.66
N LEU A 107 -1.66 57.34 -12.52
CA LEU A 107 -3.09 57.43 -12.23
C LEU A 107 -3.32 57.77 -10.75
N ILE A 108 -4.14 58.79 -10.48
CA ILE A 108 -4.47 59.26 -9.13
C ILE A 108 -5.98 59.15 -8.91
N SER A 109 -6.41 58.34 -7.94
CA SER A 109 -7.82 58.20 -7.56
C SER A 109 -7.99 57.60 -6.17
N GLN A 110 -8.82 58.21 -5.34
CA GLN A 110 -9.14 57.70 -3.99
C GLN A 110 -10.16 56.54 -4.00
N HIS A 111 -10.78 56.24 -5.16
CA HIS A 111 -11.93 55.31 -5.24
C HIS A 111 -11.69 54.11 -6.15
N LEU A 112 -10.62 54.12 -6.94
CA LEU A 112 -10.31 53.09 -7.92
C LEU A 112 -9.87 51.81 -7.21
N LYS A 113 -10.61 50.72 -7.45
CA LYS A 113 -10.40 49.40 -6.86
C LYS A 113 -9.75 48.41 -7.81
N THR A 114 -10.14 48.42 -9.08
CA THR A 114 -9.58 47.51 -10.09
C THR A 114 -9.22 48.26 -11.36
N ILE A 115 -8.08 47.90 -11.95
CA ILE A 115 -7.61 48.43 -13.23
C ILE A 115 -7.25 47.26 -14.14
N GLU A 116 -7.81 47.25 -15.34
CA GLU A 116 -7.45 46.32 -16.40
C GLU A 116 -6.92 47.09 -17.61
N LEU A 117 -5.70 46.77 -18.04
CA LEU A 117 -5.04 47.39 -19.20
C LEU A 117 -4.77 46.31 -20.25
N GLU A 118 -5.15 46.58 -21.50
CA GLU A 118 -4.94 45.68 -22.62
C GLU A 118 -4.36 46.42 -23.82
N ARG A 119 -3.19 45.98 -24.32
CA ARG A 119 -2.50 46.52 -25.51
C ARG A 119 -2.09 47.99 -25.39
N VAL A 120 -1.73 48.40 -24.18
CA VAL A 120 -1.35 49.79 -23.84
C VAL A 120 0.17 49.92 -23.71
N ASN A 121 0.71 51.10 -24.05
CA ASN A 121 2.09 51.47 -23.78
C ASN A 121 2.21 52.31 -22.49
N LEU A 122 3.16 51.97 -21.62
CA LEU A 122 3.31 52.51 -20.26
C LEU A 122 4.70 53.13 -20.12
N GLU A 123 4.78 54.45 -20.12
CA GLU A 123 6.03 55.20 -20.03
C GLU A 123 6.29 55.73 -18.61
N CYS A 124 7.57 55.92 -18.28
CA CYS A 124 8.04 56.61 -17.08
C CYS A 124 7.42 56.11 -15.75
N SER A 125 6.49 56.88 -15.18
CA SER A 125 5.92 56.70 -13.85
C SER A 125 4.48 56.16 -13.86
N ALA A 126 3.99 55.73 -15.02
CA ALA A 126 2.62 55.22 -15.20
C ALA A 126 2.26 54.04 -14.28
N LEU A 127 3.24 53.28 -13.81
CA LEU A 127 3.08 52.13 -12.91
C LEU A 127 3.28 52.45 -11.42
N ASN A 128 3.36 53.73 -11.05
CA ASN A 128 3.36 54.17 -9.67
C ASN A 128 1.94 54.48 -9.19
N PHE A 129 1.34 53.54 -8.44
CA PHE A 129 -0.02 53.65 -7.92
C PHE A 129 -0.09 54.16 -6.48
N SER A 130 0.96 54.80 -5.96
CA SER A 130 0.95 55.44 -4.64
C SER A 130 -0.20 56.45 -4.45
N GLY A 131 -0.66 57.07 -5.54
CA GLY A 131 -1.83 57.97 -5.54
C GLY A 131 -3.20 57.26 -5.52
N CYS A 132 -3.24 55.93 -5.50
CA CYS A 132 -4.47 55.11 -5.54
C CYS A 132 -4.60 54.20 -4.31
N PRO A 133 -4.92 54.73 -3.11
CA PRO A 133 -4.92 53.97 -1.86
C PRO A 133 -6.00 52.88 -1.77
N ALA A 134 -6.99 52.90 -2.67
CA ALA A 134 -8.09 51.92 -2.71
C ALA A 134 -7.86 50.78 -3.72
N LEU A 135 -6.73 50.77 -4.43
CA LEU A 135 -6.48 49.84 -5.53
C LEU A 135 -6.19 48.44 -4.99
N GLU A 136 -7.08 47.48 -5.26
CA GLU A 136 -6.97 46.09 -4.83
C GLU A 136 -6.52 45.15 -5.95
N GLY A 137 -6.83 45.45 -7.23
CA GLY A 137 -6.52 44.57 -8.36
C GLY A 137 -5.95 45.29 -9.59
N LEU A 138 -4.91 44.73 -10.19
CA LEU A 138 -4.28 45.21 -11.41
C LEU A 138 -4.09 44.04 -12.40
N LYS A 139 -4.65 44.18 -13.60
CA LYS A 139 -4.51 43.22 -14.68
C LYS A 139 -3.92 43.88 -15.91
N MET A 140 -2.88 43.30 -16.47
CA MET A 140 -2.16 43.83 -17.62
C MET A 140 -2.00 42.73 -18.66
N THR A 141 -2.50 42.98 -19.87
CA THR A 141 -2.49 41.98 -20.95
C THR A 141 -1.89 42.59 -22.22
N HIS A 142 -0.87 41.97 -22.79
CA HIS A 142 -0.22 42.46 -24.02
C HIS A 142 0.23 43.93 -23.96
N CYS A 143 0.64 44.43 -22.79
CA CYS A 143 1.09 45.81 -22.63
C CYS A 143 2.60 45.95 -22.89
N TRP A 144 3.01 47.13 -23.33
CA TRP A 144 4.41 47.53 -23.44
C TRP A 144 4.78 48.45 -22.29
N ALA A 145 5.92 48.24 -21.65
CA ALA A 145 6.38 49.15 -20.59
C ALA A 145 7.83 49.59 -20.76
N TYR A 146 8.01 50.89 -20.56
CA TYR A 146 9.27 51.59 -20.39
C TYR A 146 9.47 52.05 -18.94
N ALA A 147 8.63 51.57 -18.01
CA ALA A 147 8.69 51.93 -16.60
C ALA A 147 9.53 50.90 -15.81
N HIS A 148 10.38 51.38 -14.89
CA HIS A 148 11.32 50.53 -14.14
C HIS A 148 10.74 49.92 -12.86
N LYS A 149 9.59 50.43 -12.35
CA LYS A 149 9.03 50.01 -11.06
C LYS A 149 7.50 49.99 -11.05
N ILE A 150 6.93 48.88 -10.56
CA ILE A 150 5.52 48.78 -10.15
C ILE A 150 5.47 48.95 -8.63
N SER A 151 4.77 49.97 -8.14
CA SER A 151 4.65 50.22 -6.69
C SER A 151 3.22 50.52 -6.26
N SER A 152 2.72 49.79 -5.27
CA SER A 152 1.42 50.03 -4.64
C SER A 152 1.38 49.43 -3.23
N GLU A 153 0.90 50.22 -2.25
CA GLU A 153 0.74 49.76 -0.86
C GLU A 153 -0.57 48.99 -0.64
N SER A 154 -1.57 49.16 -1.50
CA SER A 154 -2.92 48.59 -1.32
C SER A 154 -3.22 47.37 -2.20
N LEU A 155 -2.35 47.07 -3.18
CA LEU A 155 -2.61 46.07 -4.21
C LEU A 155 -2.59 44.64 -3.65
N LYS A 156 -3.67 43.89 -3.87
CA LYS A 156 -3.84 42.49 -3.41
C LYS A 156 -3.71 41.48 -4.54
N TYR A 157 -4.12 41.82 -5.76
CA TYR A 157 -4.12 40.93 -6.91
C TYR A 157 -3.37 41.56 -8.08
N LEU A 158 -2.34 40.88 -8.58
CA LEU A 158 -1.56 41.32 -9.74
C LEU A 158 -1.54 40.22 -10.80
N CYS A 159 -2.01 40.52 -12.01
CA CYS A 159 -2.04 39.61 -13.14
C CYS A 159 -1.37 40.27 -14.35
N ILE A 160 -0.29 39.68 -14.84
CA ILE A 160 0.47 40.15 -16.00
C ILE A 160 0.56 39.00 -16.99
N THR A 161 0.00 39.18 -18.19
CA THR A 161 -0.01 38.13 -19.24
C THR A 161 0.44 38.69 -20.59
N GLY A 162 1.38 38.01 -21.27
CA GLY A 162 1.85 38.41 -22.61
C GLY A 162 2.50 39.80 -22.64
N PHE A 163 3.11 40.22 -21.55
CA PHE A 163 3.65 41.56 -21.37
C PHE A 163 5.02 41.72 -22.05
N CYS A 164 5.25 42.84 -22.74
CA CYS A 164 6.48 43.12 -23.48
C CYS A 164 7.25 44.29 -22.87
N SER A 165 8.35 44.01 -22.17
CA SER A 165 9.33 45.03 -21.81
C SER A 165 10.24 45.31 -23.01
N VAL A 166 10.50 46.59 -23.29
CA VAL A 166 11.37 47.04 -24.39
C VAL A 166 12.74 47.54 -23.88
N LEU A 167 12.90 47.69 -22.56
CA LEU A 167 14.14 48.12 -21.95
C LEU A 167 15.13 46.94 -21.86
N ASP A 168 16.15 46.96 -22.71
CA ASP A 168 17.19 45.92 -22.76
C ASP A 168 18.22 46.01 -21.60
N ASP A 169 18.17 47.08 -20.80
CA ASP A 169 19.24 47.43 -19.86
C ASP A 169 18.87 47.34 -18.36
N SER A 170 17.62 47.01 -17.98
CA SER A 170 17.24 46.96 -16.54
C SER A 170 16.07 46.03 -16.22
N HIS A 171 16.15 45.31 -15.09
CA HIS A 171 15.06 44.49 -14.54
C HIS A 171 13.90 45.35 -14.02
N MET A 172 12.66 44.99 -14.33
CA MET A 172 11.48 45.65 -13.77
C MET A 172 11.28 45.23 -12.31
N ARG A 173 11.20 46.20 -11.39
CA ARG A 173 11.05 45.97 -9.95
C ARG A 173 9.57 45.99 -9.53
N ILE A 174 9.10 44.94 -8.87
CA ILE A 174 7.74 44.86 -8.32
C ILE A 174 7.79 45.01 -6.80
N SER A 175 7.20 46.09 -6.29
CA SER A 175 7.23 46.52 -4.89
C SER A 175 5.80 46.69 -4.37
N THR A 176 5.18 45.58 -3.96
CA THR A 176 3.78 45.53 -3.53
C THR A 176 3.63 44.66 -2.27
N PRO A 177 3.84 45.22 -1.07
CA PRO A 177 3.92 44.43 0.16
C PRO A 177 2.58 43.78 0.55
N ALA A 178 1.44 44.35 0.15
CA ALA A 178 0.09 43.85 0.47
C ALA A 178 -0.43 42.76 -0.48
N LEU A 179 0.41 42.25 -1.39
CA LEU A 179 -0.01 41.34 -2.44
C LEU A 179 -0.37 39.95 -1.88
N VAL A 180 -1.53 39.43 -2.29
CA VAL A 180 -2.08 38.12 -1.90
C VAL A 180 -1.99 37.11 -3.04
N SER A 181 -2.16 37.58 -4.30
CA SER A 181 -2.11 36.75 -5.49
C SER A 181 -1.28 37.39 -6.60
N LEU A 182 -0.34 36.62 -7.13
CA LEU A 182 0.54 37.01 -8.24
C LEU A 182 0.39 36.03 -9.41
N GLN A 183 0.15 36.55 -10.61
CA GLN A 183 0.18 35.77 -11.84
C GLN A 183 1.08 36.47 -12.87
N LEU A 184 2.15 35.81 -13.27
CA LEU A 184 3.07 36.22 -14.33
C LEU A 184 3.07 35.15 -15.42
N ASP A 185 2.51 35.44 -16.58
CA ASP A 185 2.38 34.48 -17.69
C ASP A 185 2.98 35.05 -18.98
N ASP A 186 3.97 34.36 -19.55
CA ASP A 186 4.57 34.67 -20.85
C ASP A 186 5.15 36.10 -20.94
N PHE A 187 6.06 36.42 -20.02
CA PHE A 187 6.77 37.69 -19.98
C PHE A 187 7.86 37.76 -21.08
N HIS A 188 7.91 38.87 -21.81
CA HIS A 188 8.94 39.18 -22.80
C HIS A 188 9.88 40.28 -22.28
N GLY A 189 11.20 40.03 -22.29
CA GLY A 189 12.24 40.94 -21.77
C GLY A 189 13.05 40.35 -20.60
N LEU A 190 13.83 41.18 -19.89
CA LEU A 190 14.55 40.77 -18.68
C LEU A 190 13.58 40.36 -17.56
N THR A 191 13.92 39.29 -16.82
CA THR A 191 13.11 38.80 -15.68
C THR A 191 12.81 39.90 -14.64
N PRO A 192 11.61 39.97 -14.06
CA PRO A 192 11.31 40.98 -13.05
C PRO A 192 11.96 40.63 -11.70
N TYR A 193 12.39 41.66 -10.96
CA TYR A 193 12.84 41.53 -9.57
C TYR A 193 11.66 41.71 -8.61
N LEU A 194 11.38 40.70 -7.79
CA LEU A 194 10.27 40.68 -6.83
C LEU A 194 10.78 41.04 -5.44
N GLU A 195 10.35 42.18 -4.88
CA GLU A 195 10.59 42.49 -3.47
C GLU A 195 9.78 41.57 -2.54
N ASN A 196 10.16 41.48 -1.26
CA ASN A 196 9.51 40.62 -0.29
C ASN A 196 8.00 40.94 -0.12
N MET A 197 7.14 39.93 -0.33
CA MET A 197 5.67 40.03 -0.24
C MET A 197 5.14 39.16 0.90
N PRO A 198 5.07 39.67 2.14
CA PRO A 198 4.79 38.85 3.32
C PRO A 198 3.37 38.26 3.37
N PHE A 199 2.42 38.81 2.61
CA PHE A 199 1.02 38.37 2.58
C PHE A 199 0.67 37.48 1.38
N LEU A 200 1.66 37.06 0.60
CA LEU A 200 1.45 36.29 -0.62
C LEU A 200 0.92 34.88 -0.29
N VAL A 201 -0.23 34.52 -0.85
CA VAL A 201 -0.85 33.19 -0.66
C VAL A 201 -0.69 32.33 -1.90
N THR A 202 -0.96 32.89 -3.08
CA THR A 202 -0.92 32.16 -4.36
C THR A 202 0.01 32.86 -5.35
N ALA A 203 0.90 32.12 -6.01
CA ALA A 203 1.73 32.65 -7.08
C ALA A 203 1.84 31.68 -8.25
N TYR A 204 1.63 32.20 -9.46
CA TYR A 204 1.83 31.51 -10.73
C TYR A 204 2.89 32.28 -11.54
N VAL A 205 3.95 31.61 -11.96
CA VAL A 205 5.02 32.19 -12.76
C VAL A 205 5.36 31.26 -13.92
N ARG A 206 5.11 31.71 -15.15
CA ARG A 206 5.50 31.02 -16.38
C ARG A 206 6.52 31.83 -17.18
N LEU A 207 7.72 31.27 -17.35
CA LEU A 207 8.81 31.84 -18.14
C LEU A 207 8.88 31.19 -19.53
N GLY A 208 8.41 31.91 -20.55
CA GLY A 208 8.43 31.48 -21.95
C GLY A 208 9.71 31.85 -22.72
N LYS A 209 9.71 31.64 -24.04
CA LYS A 209 10.83 31.99 -24.96
C LYS A 209 11.21 33.44 -24.93
N GLY A 210 10.24 34.33 -24.69
CA GLY A 210 10.43 35.78 -24.70
C GLY A 210 11.27 36.34 -23.57
N CYS A 211 11.53 35.56 -22.50
CA CYS A 211 12.20 36.03 -21.30
C CYS A 211 13.72 35.85 -21.40
N PHE A 212 14.51 36.87 -21.06
CA PHE A 212 15.98 36.83 -21.08
C PHE A 212 16.55 36.76 -19.66
N ASP A 213 17.60 35.95 -19.49
CA ASP A 213 18.28 35.73 -18.20
C ASP A 213 19.53 36.62 -18.03
N PHE A 214 19.95 37.34 -19.08
CA PHE A 214 21.17 38.15 -19.11
C PHE A 214 21.00 39.43 -19.95
N THR A 215 21.66 40.51 -19.54
CA THR A 215 21.83 41.73 -20.35
C THR A 215 22.81 41.47 -21.50
N PHE A 216 22.50 41.95 -22.71
CA PHE A 216 23.31 41.76 -23.93
C PHE A 216 24.78 42.23 -23.82
N CYS A 217 25.11 43.06 -22.82
CA CYS A 217 26.48 43.53 -22.57
C CYS A 217 27.50 42.41 -22.23
N ASN A 218 27.05 41.22 -21.82
CA ASN A 218 27.95 40.12 -21.48
C ASN A 218 28.39 39.25 -22.68
N LEU A 219 27.90 39.54 -23.89
CA LEU A 219 28.23 38.78 -25.11
C LEU A 219 29.46 39.31 -25.86
N ASN A 220 29.99 40.48 -25.51
CA ASN A 220 31.24 40.98 -26.09
C ASN A 220 32.45 40.50 -25.27
N MET A 221 32.82 39.23 -25.49
CA MET A 221 34.18 38.76 -25.27
C MET A 221 35.09 39.36 -26.35
N GLU A 222 35.43 40.65 -26.21
CA GLU A 222 36.67 41.31 -26.67
C GLU A 222 36.54 42.82 -26.44
N GLY A 223 37.23 43.34 -25.42
CA GLY A 223 37.78 44.71 -25.32
C GLY A 223 36.85 45.94 -25.41
N ASP A 224 36.91 46.78 -24.37
CA ASP A 224 36.45 48.19 -24.28
C ASP A 224 34.96 48.50 -24.54
N CYS A 225 34.24 48.82 -23.47
CA CYS A 225 33.02 49.63 -23.54
C CYS A 225 33.38 51.09 -23.21
N ASP A 226 33.68 51.88 -24.25
CA ASP A 226 34.01 53.31 -24.16
C ASP A 226 32.77 54.23 -24.16
N VAL A 227 31.62 53.76 -23.65
CA VAL A 227 30.37 54.56 -23.60
C VAL A 227 30.05 54.97 -22.15
N PRO A 228 30.15 56.26 -21.78
CA PRO A 228 29.93 56.73 -20.40
C PRO A 228 28.46 56.75 -19.96
N CYS A 229 27.56 56.04 -20.66
CA CYS A 229 26.10 56.11 -20.43
C CYS A 229 25.48 54.77 -20.03
N CYS A 230 26.22 53.66 -20.04
CA CYS A 230 25.69 52.41 -19.49
C CYS A 230 25.83 52.46 -17.97
N GLY A 231 24.72 52.68 -17.29
CA GLY A 231 24.55 52.39 -15.87
C GLY A 231 24.63 50.89 -15.60
N CYS A 232 25.73 50.25 -16.00
CA CYS A 232 26.16 48.91 -15.62
C CYS A 232 26.58 48.89 -14.14
N HIS A 233 25.75 49.47 -13.28
CA HIS A 233 25.80 49.20 -11.86
C HIS A 233 25.32 47.76 -11.67
N THR A 234 26.31 46.88 -11.60
CA THR A 234 26.45 45.90 -10.52
C THR A 234 25.15 45.20 -10.12
N TYR A 235 25.04 43.92 -10.48
CA TYR A 235 24.30 42.94 -9.69
C TYR A 235 24.42 43.31 -8.20
N LEU A 236 23.30 43.55 -7.51
CA LEU A 236 23.29 43.54 -6.06
C LEU A 236 23.61 42.09 -5.68
N VAL A 237 24.86 41.89 -5.25
CA VAL A 237 25.52 40.60 -5.03
C VAL A 237 24.88 39.75 -3.92
N ASP A 238 23.77 40.16 -3.32
CA ASP A 238 23.29 39.58 -2.05
C ASP A 238 21.85 39.01 -2.04
N GLU A 239 21.06 39.07 -3.13
CA GLU A 239 19.67 38.57 -3.11
C GLU A 239 19.21 37.90 -4.43
N GLY A 240 18.42 36.83 -4.33
CA GLY A 240 17.74 36.19 -5.47
C GLY A 240 16.69 37.10 -6.13
N VAL A 241 16.42 36.89 -7.41
CA VAL A 241 15.66 37.83 -8.26
C VAL A 241 14.15 37.59 -8.21
N LEU A 242 13.71 36.33 -8.32
CA LEU A 242 12.30 35.93 -8.36
C LEU A 242 11.89 35.17 -7.09
N LEU A 243 12.64 34.12 -6.72
CA LEU A 243 12.22 33.21 -5.65
C LEU A 243 12.20 33.87 -4.27
N SER A 244 13.02 34.90 -4.04
CA SER A 244 13.09 35.66 -2.78
C SER A 244 11.74 36.32 -2.44
N GLY A 245 11.08 36.95 -3.41
CA GLY A 245 9.75 37.54 -3.25
C GLY A 245 8.60 36.55 -3.09
N LEU A 246 8.83 35.26 -3.45
CA LEU A 246 7.82 34.20 -3.42
C LEU A 246 7.88 33.31 -2.17
N THR A 247 8.85 33.55 -1.29
CA THR A 247 9.13 32.75 -0.07
C THR A 247 7.92 32.52 0.85
N HIS A 248 6.99 33.47 0.91
CA HIS A 248 5.82 33.42 1.79
C HIS A 248 4.61 32.69 1.18
N ALA A 249 4.66 32.31 -0.11
CA ALA A 249 3.54 31.70 -0.82
C ALA A 249 3.13 30.33 -0.22
N VAL A 250 1.82 30.08 -0.19
CA VAL A 250 1.23 28.80 0.24
C VAL A 250 1.04 27.87 -0.95
N ASN A 251 0.60 28.41 -2.09
CA ASN A 251 0.41 27.70 -3.34
C ASN A 251 1.29 28.33 -4.43
N LEU A 252 2.20 27.54 -5.00
CA LEU A 252 3.18 28.02 -5.96
C LEU A 252 3.19 27.17 -7.22
N GLU A 253 3.07 27.81 -8.38
CA GLU A 253 3.20 27.17 -9.70
C GLU A 253 4.36 27.83 -10.46
N LEU A 254 5.42 27.05 -10.73
CA LEU A 254 6.60 27.51 -11.45
C LEU A 254 6.77 26.72 -12.75
N ILE A 255 6.52 27.39 -13.86
CA ILE A 255 6.60 26.81 -15.20
C ILE A 255 7.72 27.53 -15.98
N ALA A 256 8.63 26.80 -16.60
CA ALA A 256 9.64 27.37 -17.50
C ALA A 256 10.02 26.40 -18.63
N GLU A 257 10.53 26.93 -19.74
CA GLU A 257 11.12 26.09 -20.78
C GLU A 257 12.45 25.46 -20.32
N PRO A 258 12.82 24.25 -20.83
CA PRO A 258 14.14 23.68 -20.63
C PRO A 258 15.21 24.69 -21.07
N GLU A 259 16.32 24.80 -20.33
CA GLU A 259 17.44 25.76 -20.56
C GLU A 259 17.34 27.14 -19.90
N LYS A 260 16.26 27.46 -19.16
CA LYS A 260 16.22 28.67 -18.31
C LYS A 260 17.06 28.48 -17.04
N ILE A 261 18.06 29.34 -16.83
CA ILE A 261 19.04 29.20 -15.73
C ILE A 261 18.61 29.99 -14.48
N ILE A 262 17.67 30.94 -14.63
CA ILE A 262 17.26 31.86 -13.57
C ILE A 262 16.83 31.17 -12.26
N TYR A 263 16.03 30.11 -12.34
CA TYR A 263 15.57 29.41 -11.14
C TYR A 263 16.70 28.63 -10.47
N ASN A 264 17.57 27.97 -11.25
CA ASN A 264 18.76 27.29 -10.72
C ASN A 264 19.68 28.31 -10.01
N TRP A 265 19.79 29.52 -10.56
CA TRP A 265 20.60 30.57 -9.96
C TRP A 265 20.01 31.11 -8.65
N ASP A 266 18.70 31.38 -8.61
CA ASP A 266 18.00 31.80 -7.37
C ASP A 266 18.04 30.71 -6.28
N LEU A 267 18.00 29.44 -6.65
CA LEU A 267 18.07 28.32 -5.71
C LEU A 267 19.44 28.20 -5.00
N LYS A 268 20.52 28.72 -5.60
CA LYS A 268 21.84 28.78 -4.91
C LYS A 268 21.81 29.65 -3.66
N TRP A 269 20.82 30.54 -3.54
CA TRP A 269 20.63 31.42 -2.39
C TRP A 269 19.74 30.82 -1.30
N HIS A 270 19.35 29.55 -1.42
CA HIS A 270 18.61 28.78 -0.40
C HIS A 270 17.33 29.48 0.11
N PRO A 271 16.37 29.80 -0.78
CA PRO A 271 15.11 30.42 -0.36
C PRO A 271 14.32 29.50 0.57
N ILE A 272 13.85 30.02 1.72
CA ILE A 272 13.05 29.26 2.70
C ILE A 272 11.57 29.42 2.37
N PHE A 273 10.92 28.32 1.99
CA PHE A 273 9.48 28.24 1.70
C PHE A 273 8.71 27.70 2.92
N GLY A 274 8.73 28.48 4.01
CA GLY A 274 8.20 28.04 5.31
C GLY A 274 6.70 27.72 5.34
N ASN A 275 5.91 28.26 4.40
CA ASN A 275 4.45 28.15 4.38
C ASN A 275 3.90 27.32 3.19
N LEU A 276 4.78 26.79 2.34
CA LEU A 276 4.39 26.19 1.07
C LEU A 276 3.70 24.84 1.26
N LYS A 277 2.43 24.76 0.86
CA LYS A 277 1.59 23.54 0.91
C LYS A 277 1.47 22.86 -0.44
N THR A 278 1.31 23.61 -1.53
CA THR A 278 1.18 23.05 -2.88
C THR A 278 2.22 23.64 -3.82
N LEU A 279 2.95 22.78 -4.54
CA LEU A 279 3.97 23.18 -5.51
C LEU A 279 3.74 22.49 -6.85
N LEU A 280 3.73 23.23 -7.95
CA LEU A 280 3.73 22.69 -9.31
C LEU A 280 5.02 23.09 -10.03
N LEU A 281 5.72 22.11 -10.61
CA LEU A 281 6.92 22.30 -11.42
C LEU A 281 6.76 21.59 -12.77
N ASN A 282 7.39 22.11 -13.83
CA ASN A 282 7.54 21.39 -15.12
C ASN A 282 9.03 21.10 -15.42
N GLU A 283 9.37 20.66 -16.64
CA GLU A 283 10.65 20.05 -17.04
C GLU A 283 11.97 20.84 -16.88
N TRP A 284 12.02 22.00 -16.20
CA TRP A 284 13.25 22.81 -16.09
C TRP A 284 14.20 22.42 -14.94
N PHE A 285 13.74 21.68 -13.93
CA PHE A 285 14.53 21.40 -12.71
C PHE A 285 15.46 20.18 -12.87
N THR A 286 16.63 20.24 -12.25
CA THR A 286 17.51 19.07 -12.05
C THR A 286 17.18 18.35 -10.74
N ALA A 287 17.70 17.12 -10.55
CA ALA A 287 17.53 16.39 -9.29
C ALA A 287 18.06 17.18 -8.08
N ILE A 288 19.12 17.97 -8.25
CA ILE A 288 19.71 18.82 -7.21
C ILE A 288 18.77 19.98 -6.86
N ASP A 289 18.17 20.61 -7.88
CA ASP A 289 17.23 21.73 -7.70
C ASP A 289 15.99 21.29 -6.90
N LEU A 290 15.46 20.10 -7.21
CA LEU A 290 14.30 19.53 -6.51
C LEU A 290 14.63 19.22 -5.04
N VAL A 291 15.82 18.68 -4.76
CA VAL A 291 16.28 18.42 -3.39
C VAL A 291 16.40 19.72 -2.60
N CYS A 292 16.95 20.77 -3.20
CA CYS A 292 17.07 22.08 -2.57
C CYS A 292 15.69 22.66 -2.18
N ILE A 293 14.71 22.62 -3.07
CA ILE A 293 13.35 23.13 -2.80
C ILE A 293 12.67 22.32 -1.69
N LEU A 294 12.79 20.98 -1.73
CA LEU A 294 12.17 20.09 -0.74
C LEU A 294 12.79 20.24 0.65
N GLN A 295 14.12 20.41 0.76
CA GLN A 295 14.79 20.67 2.03
C GLN A 295 14.30 21.94 2.71
N HIS A 296 13.91 22.94 1.93
CA HIS A 296 13.48 24.26 2.42
C HIS A 296 11.95 24.43 2.48
N SER A 297 11.18 23.34 2.30
CA SER A 297 9.70 23.35 2.29
C SER A 297 9.11 22.28 3.26
N PRO A 298 9.24 22.47 4.59
CA PRO A 298 8.94 21.42 5.57
C PRO A 298 7.45 21.07 5.70
N VAL A 299 6.55 21.91 5.18
CA VAL A 299 5.08 21.77 5.32
C VAL A 299 4.38 21.42 3.99
N LEU A 300 5.14 20.99 2.97
CA LEU A 300 4.60 20.67 1.66
C LEU A 300 3.66 19.46 1.71
N GLU A 301 2.39 19.69 1.34
CA GLU A 301 1.33 18.67 1.30
C GLU A 301 1.20 18.04 -0.10
N MET A 302 1.43 18.81 -1.18
CA MET A 302 1.23 18.39 -2.56
C MET A 302 2.30 18.94 -3.53
N LEU A 303 2.95 18.06 -4.29
CA LEU A 303 3.89 18.35 -5.39
C LEU A 303 3.35 17.82 -6.73
N THR A 304 3.14 18.67 -7.72
CA THR A 304 2.72 18.28 -9.07
C THR A 304 3.87 18.49 -10.05
N LEU A 305 4.28 17.41 -10.72
CA LEU A 305 5.34 17.47 -11.74
C LEU A 305 4.70 17.32 -13.14
N GLN A 306 4.73 18.38 -13.94
CA GLN A 306 4.33 18.35 -15.34
C GLN A 306 5.52 17.94 -16.20
N LEU A 307 5.65 16.62 -16.40
CA LEU A 307 6.67 16.02 -17.25
C LEU A 307 6.05 15.69 -18.63
N GLY A 308 6.64 16.20 -19.69
CA GLY A 308 6.40 15.79 -21.08
C GLY A 308 7.40 14.72 -21.52
N ASN A 309 8.03 14.89 -22.69
CA ASN A 309 8.74 13.80 -23.35
C ASN A 309 10.15 13.58 -22.76
N THR A 310 10.29 12.51 -21.97
CA THR A 310 11.43 12.17 -21.09
C THR A 310 12.77 11.85 -21.78
N GLU A 311 12.93 12.04 -23.09
CA GLU A 311 14.17 11.70 -23.81
C GLU A 311 15.33 12.70 -23.58
N LYS A 312 15.05 13.91 -23.09
CA LYS A 312 16.10 14.94 -22.86
C LYS A 312 16.70 14.97 -21.44
N LEU A 313 16.15 14.22 -20.48
CA LEU A 313 16.57 14.29 -19.06
C LEU A 313 17.83 13.46 -18.73
N ILE A 314 18.31 12.61 -19.66
CA ILE A 314 19.45 11.70 -19.43
C ILE A 314 20.72 12.16 -20.17
N GLY A 315 20.64 13.20 -20.99
CA GLY A 315 21.80 13.73 -21.71
C GLY A 315 22.15 15.13 -21.25
N ILE A 316 23.01 15.26 -20.22
CA ILE A 316 24.12 16.23 -20.10
C ILE A 316 24.73 16.13 -18.68
N THR A 317 25.92 15.51 -18.65
CA THR A 317 27.06 15.65 -17.71
C THR A 317 26.92 15.37 -16.21
N GLY A 318 27.33 14.17 -15.80
CA GLY A 318 28.62 13.93 -15.13
C GLY A 318 29.07 14.87 -14.00
N ALA A 319 28.55 14.65 -12.79
CA ALA A 319 29.31 14.75 -11.53
C ALA A 319 28.49 14.03 -10.45
N GLN A 320 28.96 12.85 -10.06
CA GLN A 320 28.33 11.99 -9.08
C GLN A 320 28.72 12.48 -7.68
N GLU A 321 27.95 13.40 -7.11
CA GLU A 321 27.96 13.64 -5.67
C GLU A 321 26.74 12.98 -5.01
N THR A 322 27.04 12.03 -4.14
CA THR A 322 26.09 11.17 -3.45
C THR A 322 25.55 11.91 -2.22
N VAL A 323 24.41 12.58 -2.36
CA VAL A 323 23.63 13.01 -1.20
C VAL A 323 22.79 11.83 -0.71
N LYS A 324 23.30 11.14 0.32
CA LYS A 324 22.57 10.15 1.12
C LYS A 324 21.64 10.89 2.09
N GLU A 325 20.38 11.12 1.72
CA GLU A 325 19.31 11.37 2.68
C GLU A 325 17.96 10.98 2.07
N SER A 326 17.32 9.96 2.66
CA SER A 326 16.02 9.45 2.23
C SER A 326 14.91 10.37 2.75
N PHE A 327 14.20 11.06 1.86
CA PHE A 327 12.99 11.80 2.20
C PHE A 327 11.74 11.03 1.78
N VAL A 328 10.92 10.67 2.76
CA VAL A 328 9.59 10.08 2.58
C VAL A 328 8.56 11.20 2.73
N CYS A 329 8.12 11.80 1.61
CA CYS A 329 6.99 12.73 1.63
C CYS A 329 5.70 11.92 1.57
N ALA A 330 5.08 11.65 2.72
CA ALA A 330 3.97 10.71 2.90
C ALA A 330 2.60 11.20 2.39
N HIS A 331 2.51 12.36 1.70
CA HIS A 331 1.23 13.05 1.45
C HIS A 331 0.84 13.20 -0.03
N LEU A 332 1.65 12.65 -0.95
CA LEU A 332 1.44 12.76 -2.39
C LEU A 332 0.73 11.55 -2.99
N LYS A 333 -0.48 11.75 -3.52
CA LYS A 333 -1.26 10.75 -4.28
C LYS A 333 -1.17 11.01 -5.79
N ASP A 334 -0.99 9.93 -6.55
CA ASP A 334 -0.87 9.91 -8.01
C ASP A 334 -2.23 9.64 -8.70
N GLU A 335 -2.60 10.40 -9.73
CA GLU A 335 -3.79 10.13 -10.57
C GLU A 335 -3.45 9.06 -11.62
N GLY A 336 -3.57 7.79 -11.22
CA GLY A 336 -3.01 6.65 -11.95
C GLY A 336 -3.72 6.18 -13.23
N SER A 337 -2.89 5.58 -14.10
CA SER A 337 -3.18 4.76 -15.28
C SER A 337 -4.45 3.90 -15.22
N GLU A 338 -5.12 3.70 -16.37
CA GLU A 338 -6.31 2.86 -16.54
C GLU A 338 -6.07 1.36 -16.22
N HIS A 339 -4.82 0.92 -16.34
CA HIS A 339 -4.38 -0.45 -16.09
C HIS A 339 -3.65 -0.56 -14.75
N THR A 340 -3.68 -1.76 -14.15
CA THR A 340 -2.92 -2.06 -12.94
C THR A 340 -1.41 -1.98 -13.20
N SER A 341 -0.67 -1.47 -12.21
CA SER A 341 0.78 -1.27 -12.33
C SER A 341 1.60 -2.44 -11.80
N ASP A 342 0.95 -3.46 -11.21
CA ASP A 342 1.57 -4.62 -10.57
C ASP A 342 1.81 -5.83 -11.50
N GLY A 343 1.53 -5.66 -12.81
CA GLY A 343 1.70 -6.70 -13.82
C GLY A 343 0.63 -7.81 -13.79
N THR A 344 -0.48 -7.59 -13.08
CA THR A 344 -1.64 -8.49 -13.12
C THR A 344 -2.35 -8.48 -14.47
N VAL A 345 -2.91 -9.63 -14.84
CA VAL A 345 -3.63 -9.83 -16.09
C VAL A 345 -5.06 -10.30 -15.86
N ASP A 346 -5.93 -10.07 -16.83
CA ASP A 346 -7.28 -10.61 -16.89
C ASP A 346 -7.29 -12.09 -17.35
N ILE A 347 -8.48 -12.67 -17.49
CA ILE A 347 -8.65 -14.06 -17.96
C ILE A 347 -8.10 -14.29 -19.38
N ASN A 348 -8.03 -13.24 -20.20
CA ASN A 348 -7.53 -13.28 -21.57
C ASN A 348 -6.02 -13.00 -21.64
N LYS A 349 -5.34 -12.92 -20.50
CA LYS A 349 -3.91 -12.57 -20.35
C LYS A 349 -3.56 -11.15 -20.81
N GLN A 350 -4.55 -10.27 -20.91
CA GLN A 350 -4.36 -8.84 -21.16
C GLN A 350 -4.13 -8.11 -19.83
N PRO A 351 -3.46 -6.94 -19.81
CA PRO A 351 -3.29 -6.16 -18.58
C PRO A 351 -4.63 -5.90 -17.89
N ALA A 352 -4.70 -6.09 -16.57
CA ALA A 352 -5.94 -5.98 -15.85
C ALA A 352 -6.43 -4.52 -15.77
N ILE A 353 -7.70 -4.28 -16.13
CA ILE A 353 -8.31 -2.96 -16.07
C ILE A 353 -8.78 -2.70 -14.63
N ARG A 354 -8.33 -1.60 -14.03
CA ARG A 354 -8.52 -1.30 -12.59
C ARG A 354 -10.00 -1.24 -12.19
N ARG A 355 -10.86 -0.66 -13.04
CA ARG A 355 -12.29 -0.44 -12.76
C ARG A 355 -13.17 -1.69 -12.89
N THR A 356 -12.80 -2.66 -13.71
CA THR A 356 -13.67 -3.79 -14.07
C THR A 356 -13.23 -5.12 -13.46
N THR A 357 -11.96 -5.25 -13.08
CA THR A 357 -11.38 -6.48 -12.53
C THR A 357 -10.87 -6.27 -11.10
N GLY A 358 -10.87 -7.33 -10.30
CA GLY A 358 -10.35 -7.35 -8.92
C GLY A 358 -11.28 -6.71 -7.89
N ASN A 359 -10.68 -6.13 -6.85
CA ASN A 359 -11.35 -5.50 -5.72
C ASN A 359 -12.34 -6.43 -4.98
N TRP A 360 -13.16 -5.85 -4.11
CA TRP A 360 -14.16 -6.57 -3.32
C TRP A 360 -15.12 -7.45 -4.12
N ARG A 361 -15.41 -7.09 -5.37
CA ARG A 361 -16.27 -7.89 -6.26
C ARG A 361 -15.68 -9.29 -6.48
N ALA A 362 -14.38 -9.37 -6.73
CA ALA A 362 -13.65 -10.64 -6.81
C ALA A 362 -13.56 -11.31 -5.43
N CYS A 363 -13.27 -10.55 -4.38
CA CYS A 363 -13.09 -11.08 -3.03
C CYS A 363 -14.31 -11.81 -2.51
N TYR A 364 -15.54 -11.38 -2.79
CA TYR A 364 -16.75 -12.08 -2.32
C TYR A 364 -16.83 -13.54 -2.79
N PHE A 365 -16.44 -13.83 -4.03
CA PHE A 365 -16.42 -15.20 -4.55
C PHE A 365 -15.33 -16.05 -3.88
N ILE A 366 -14.15 -15.46 -3.64
CA ILE A 366 -13.01 -16.12 -2.98
C ILE A 366 -13.36 -16.41 -1.50
N LEU A 367 -13.90 -15.42 -0.80
CA LEU A 367 -14.32 -15.53 0.60
C LEU A 367 -15.45 -16.55 0.78
N GLY A 368 -16.40 -16.62 -0.16
CA GLY A 368 -17.44 -17.63 -0.15
C GLY A 368 -16.90 -19.06 -0.25
N ALA A 369 -15.92 -19.28 -1.13
CA ALA A 369 -15.24 -20.58 -1.26
C ALA A 369 -14.47 -20.95 0.02
N GLU A 370 -13.74 -19.99 0.59
CA GLU A 370 -13.02 -20.17 1.86
C GLU A 370 -13.96 -20.53 3.00
N PHE A 371 -15.10 -19.84 3.12
CA PHE A 371 -16.09 -20.13 4.15
C PHE A 371 -16.62 -21.57 4.04
N THR A 372 -16.92 -22.02 2.82
CA THR A 372 -17.35 -23.42 2.60
C THR A 372 -16.24 -24.43 2.87
N GLU A 373 -14.99 -24.09 2.56
CA GLU A 373 -13.83 -24.92 2.87
C GLU A 373 -13.65 -25.08 4.39
N GLY A 374 -13.72 -23.98 5.13
CA GLY A 374 -13.59 -23.99 6.58
C GLY A 374 -14.65 -24.86 7.24
N ILE A 375 -15.91 -24.77 6.81
CA ILE A 375 -16.98 -25.63 7.34
C ILE A 375 -16.66 -27.11 7.10
N CYS A 376 -16.28 -27.48 5.87
CA CYS A 376 -15.95 -28.87 5.52
C CYS A 376 -14.75 -29.41 6.30
N PHE A 377 -13.66 -28.62 6.34
CA PHE A 377 -12.41 -29.02 6.96
C PHE A 377 -12.60 -29.25 8.46
N PHE A 378 -13.15 -28.26 9.18
CA PHE A 378 -13.39 -28.39 10.61
C PHE A 378 -14.51 -29.38 10.93
N GLY A 379 -15.47 -29.56 10.02
CA GLY A 379 -16.55 -30.53 10.14
C GLY A 379 -16.09 -31.98 10.17
N ILE A 380 -15.04 -32.30 9.40
CA ILE A 380 -14.36 -33.60 9.51
C ILE A 380 -13.42 -33.58 10.71
N GLN A 381 -12.47 -32.63 10.75
CA GLN A 381 -11.37 -32.63 11.70
C GLN A 381 -11.81 -32.77 13.16
N LYS A 382 -12.85 -32.03 13.56
CA LYS A 382 -13.22 -31.88 14.97
C LYS A 382 -13.93 -33.10 15.54
N ASN A 383 -14.54 -33.96 14.71
CA ASN A 383 -15.29 -35.14 15.16
C ASN A 383 -14.83 -36.45 14.52
N LEU A 384 -13.70 -36.43 13.80
CA LEU A 384 -13.21 -37.61 13.08
C LEU A 384 -12.91 -38.77 14.02
N VAL A 385 -12.33 -38.51 15.20
CA VAL A 385 -12.01 -39.57 16.17
C VAL A 385 -13.27 -40.34 16.61
N THR A 386 -14.38 -39.63 16.84
CA THR A 386 -15.66 -40.24 17.19
C THR A 386 -16.23 -41.03 16.02
N TYR A 387 -16.04 -40.57 14.78
CA TYR A 387 -16.43 -41.34 13.60
C TYR A 387 -15.65 -42.67 13.47
N LEU A 388 -14.32 -42.63 13.64
CA LEU A 388 -13.48 -43.82 13.53
C LEU A 388 -13.76 -44.84 14.65
N THR A 389 -13.98 -44.38 15.88
CA THR A 389 -14.30 -45.25 17.03
C THR A 389 -15.74 -45.78 16.99
N SER A 390 -16.73 -44.93 16.69
CA SER A 390 -18.14 -45.34 16.75
C SER A 390 -18.66 -46.04 15.49
N VAL A 391 -18.17 -45.69 14.30
CA VAL A 391 -18.68 -46.22 13.01
C VAL A 391 -17.74 -47.26 12.41
N LEU A 392 -16.42 -47.01 12.42
CA LEU A 392 -15.44 -47.98 11.92
C LEU A 392 -14.97 -48.98 12.99
N HIS A 393 -15.35 -48.75 14.25
CA HIS A 393 -14.96 -49.59 15.39
C HIS A 393 -13.44 -49.78 15.48
N GLU A 394 -12.68 -48.72 15.17
CA GLU A 394 -11.24 -48.69 15.41
C GLU A 394 -10.95 -48.54 16.91
N SER A 395 -9.80 -49.07 17.34
CA SER A 395 -9.34 -48.85 18.72
C SER A 395 -9.12 -47.36 18.98
N ASN A 396 -9.26 -46.92 20.23
CA ASN A 396 -9.01 -45.51 20.60
C ASN A 396 -7.62 -45.04 20.13
N VAL A 397 -6.58 -45.87 20.34
CA VAL A 397 -5.23 -45.55 19.86
C VAL A 397 -5.17 -45.41 18.34
N ASP A 398 -5.73 -46.37 17.60
CA ASP A 398 -5.64 -46.34 16.14
C ASP A 398 -6.43 -45.16 15.57
N ALA A 399 -7.61 -44.87 16.11
CA ALA A 399 -8.40 -43.70 15.76
C ALA A 399 -7.61 -42.40 16.00
N ALA A 400 -7.03 -42.21 17.19
CA ALA A 400 -6.21 -41.04 17.53
C ALA A 400 -4.98 -40.89 16.61
N ARG A 401 -4.33 -42.01 16.24
CA ARG A 401 -3.20 -42.04 15.30
C ARG A 401 -3.62 -41.67 13.89
N ASN A 402 -4.73 -42.23 13.41
CA ASN A 402 -5.25 -41.99 12.07
C ASN A 402 -5.71 -40.54 11.91
N VAL A 403 -6.38 -39.97 12.93
CA VAL A 403 -6.73 -38.54 12.98
C VAL A 403 -5.49 -37.66 12.92
N SER A 404 -4.47 -37.94 13.75
CA SER A 404 -3.23 -37.17 13.75
C SER A 404 -2.50 -37.28 12.41
N THR A 405 -2.45 -38.48 11.82
CA THR A 405 -1.82 -38.70 10.51
C THR A 405 -2.55 -37.96 9.39
N TRP A 406 -3.88 -37.94 9.43
CA TRP A 406 -4.70 -37.21 8.47
C TRP A 406 -4.52 -35.70 8.60
N ILE A 407 -4.59 -35.14 9.81
CA ILE A 407 -4.31 -33.71 10.06
C ILE A 407 -2.90 -33.38 9.56
N GLY A 408 -1.91 -34.21 9.91
CA GLY A 408 -0.53 -34.06 9.44
C GLY A 408 -0.43 -34.01 7.92
N SER A 409 -1.21 -34.84 7.22
CA SER A 409 -1.29 -34.87 5.76
C SER A 409 -1.93 -33.61 5.19
N CYS A 410 -3.03 -33.12 5.77
CA CYS A 410 -3.70 -31.87 5.35
C CYS A 410 -2.80 -30.63 5.44
N PHE A 411 -1.81 -30.65 6.34
CA PHE A 411 -0.84 -29.57 6.50
C PHE A 411 0.49 -29.82 5.77
N PHE A 412 0.70 -31.03 5.23
CA PHE A 412 1.83 -31.35 4.35
C PHE A 412 1.54 -31.09 2.88
N THR A 413 0.35 -31.49 2.41
CA THR A 413 -0.10 -31.34 1.02
C THR A 413 -0.10 -29.89 0.49
N PRO A 414 -0.19 -28.81 1.30
CA PRO A 414 0.04 -27.44 0.84
C PRO A 414 1.37 -27.20 0.13
N LEU A 415 2.44 -27.93 0.49
CA LEU A 415 3.71 -27.80 -0.21
C LEU A 415 3.60 -28.27 -1.66
N ILE A 416 2.86 -29.36 -1.90
CA ILE A 416 2.59 -29.90 -3.25
C ILE A 416 1.68 -28.93 -4.01
N GLY A 417 0.64 -28.43 -3.35
CA GLY A 417 -0.30 -27.45 -3.88
C GLY A 417 0.39 -26.17 -4.37
N ALA A 418 1.20 -25.57 -3.51
CA ALA A 418 1.98 -24.38 -3.81
C ALA A 418 2.96 -24.62 -4.96
N PHE A 419 3.70 -25.74 -4.93
CA PHE A 419 4.64 -26.08 -6.01
C PHE A 419 3.96 -26.21 -7.38
N LEU A 420 2.80 -26.89 -7.45
CA LEU A 420 2.04 -27.04 -8.69
C LEU A 420 1.45 -25.71 -9.19
N ALA A 421 0.95 -24.88 -8.26
CA ALA A 421 0.39 -23.57 -8.56
C ALA A 421 1.46 -22.61 -9.10
N ASP A 422 2.62 -22.53 -8.45
CA ASP A 422 3.67 -21.59 -8.82
C ASP A 422 4.46 -22.05 -10.07
N THR A 423 4.63 -23.37 -10.28
CA THR A 423 5.48 -23.88 -11.36
C THR A 423 4.71 -24.15 -12.66
N TYR A 424 3.48 -24.68 -12.59
CA TYR A 424 2.80 -25.25 -13.77
C TYR A 424 1.42 -24.65 -14.06
N TRP A 425 0.55 -24.53 -13.05
CA TRP A 425 -0.88 -24.31 -13.29
C TRP A 425 -1.33 -22.86 -13.10
N GLY A 426 -0.66 -22.10 -12.24
CA GLY A 426 -1.16 -20.82 -11.72
C GLY A 426 -2.19 -21.03 -10.60
N ARG A 427 -2.31 -20.04 -9.72
CA ARG A 427 -3.12 -20.10 -8.47
C ARG A 427 -4.58 -20.45 -8.71
N TYR A 428 -5.25 -19.80 -9.66
CA TYR A 428 -6.67 -20.06 -9.95
C TYR A 428 -6.92 -21.50 -10.43
N ARG A 429 -6.13 -21.98 -11.41
CA ARG A 429 -6.32 -23.35 -11.94
C ARG A 429 -6.05 -24.39 -10.87
N ALA A 430 -5.04 -24.17 -10.02
CA ALA A 430 -4.79 -25.03 -8.87
C ALA A 430 -6.03 -25.09 -7.96
N ILE A 431 -6.57 -23.94 -7.53
CA ILE A 431 -7.76 -23.90 -6.66
C ILE A 431 -8.94 -24.64 -7.28
N VAL A 432 -9.25 -24.44 -8.56
CA VAL A 432 -10.38 -25.14 -9.24
C VAL A 432 -10.18 -26.65 -9.23
N VAL A 433 -8.98 -27.13 -9.58
CA VAL A 433 -8.68 -28.58 -9.60
C VAL A 433 -8.79 -29.15 -8.19
N PHE A 434 -8.19 -28.50 -7.19
CA PHE A 434 -8.17 -29.01 -5.83
C PHE A 434 -9.53 -28.89 -5.11
N LEU A 435 -10.33 -27.86 -5.37
CA LEU A 435 -11.74 -27.79 -4.93
C LEU A 435 -12.58 -28.92 -5.54
N SER A 436 -12.33 -29.27 -6.80
CA SER A 436 -13.00 -30.40 -7.45
C SER A 436 -12.63 -31.72 -6.77
N VAL A 437 -11.33 -31.94 -6.51
CA VAL A 437 -10.84 -33.11 -5.76
C VAL A 437 -11.44 -33.17 -4.35
N TYR A 438 -11.51 -32.04 -3.66
CA TYR A 438 -12.14 -31.94 -2.34
C TYR A 438 -13.62 -32.35 -2.42
N THR A 439 -14.38 -31.79 -3.36
CA THR A 439 -15.80 -32.10 -3.55
C THR A 439 -16.02 -33.60 -3.77
N VAL A 440 -15.17 -34.24 -4.57
CA VAL A 440 -15.18 -35.71 -4.77
C VAL A 440 -14.84 -36.45 -3.47
N GLY A 441 -13.83 -35.99 -2.72
CA GLY A 441 -13.51 -36.56 -1.40
C GLY A 441 -14.69 -36.51 -0.42
N MET A 442 -15.40 -35.38 -0.36
CA MET A 442 -16.62 -35.23 0.46
C MET A 442 -17.78 -36.11 -0.02
N LEU A 443 -17.93 -36.28 -1.33
CA LEU A 443 -18.90 -37.22 -1.90
C LEU A 443 -18.59 -38.65 -1.46
N VAL A 444 -17.33 -39.08 -1.56
CA VAL A 444 -16.89 -40.41 -1.11
C VAL A 444 -17.14 -40.59 0.40
N MET A 445 -16.81 -39.58 1.22
CA MET A 445 -17.10 -39.60 2.66
C MET A 445 -18.61 -39.76 2.95
N THR A 446 -19.45 -38.99 2.27
CA THR A 446 -20.92 -39.03 2.44
C THR A 446 -21.50 -40.40 2.03
N LEU A 447 -21.03 -40.94 0.91
CA LEU A 447 -21.42 -42.27 0.44
C LEU A 447 -20.98 -43.35 1.43
N SER A 448 -19.75 -43.26 1.95
CA SER A 448 -19.23 -44.22 2.94
C SER A 448 -20.05 -44.23 4.24
N ALA A 449 -20.49 -43.05 4.70
CA ALA A 449 -21.31 -42.91 5.91
C ALA A 449 -22.77 -43.35 5.69
N SER A 450 -23.25 -43.33 4.45
CA SER A 450 -24.61 -43.77 4.10
C SER A 450 -24.68 -45.27 3.76
N LEU A 451 -23.53 -45.90 3.52
CA LEU A 451 -23.43 -47.31 3.12
C LEU A 451 -24.07 -48.29 4.12
N PRO A 452 -23.91 -48.15 5.45
CA PRO A 452 -24.56 -49.03 6.42
C PRO A 452 -26.09 -49.00 6.38
N VAL A 453 -26.67 -47.89 5.91
CA VAL A 453 -28.12 -47.71 5.73
C VAL A 453 -28.59 -48.32 4.41
N LEU A 454 -27.75 -48.24 3.37
CA LEU A 454 -28.08 -48.69 2.01
C LEU A 454 -27.86 -50.19 1.79
N MET A 455 -26.93 -50.82 2.51
CA MET A 455 -26.69 -52.26 2.46
C MET A 455 -26.45 -52.83 3.87
N PRO A 456 -27.26 -53.79 4.34
CA PRO A 456 -27.01 -54.49 5.60
C PRO A 456 -25.63 -55.17 5.63
N SER A 457 -24.99 -55.13 6.78
CA SER A 457 -23.57 -55.47 7.02
C SER A 457 -23.21 -56.94 6.75
N ASN A 458 -22.30 -57.16 5.77
CA ASN A 458 -21.46 -58.35 5.64
C ASN A 458 -19.99 -57.96 5.91
N LEU A 459 -19.09 -58.93 6.22
CA LEU A 459 -17.66 -58.63 6.45
C LEU A 459 -17.01 -57.84 5.30
N SER A 460 -17.33 -58.17 4.05
CA SER A 460 -16.83 -57.46 2.86
C SER A 460 -17.30 -56.01 2.77
N THR A 461 -18.52 -55.71 3.23
CA THR A 461 -19.08 -54.35 3.25
C THR A 461 -18.33 -53.45 4.23
N SER A 462 -17.88 -53.99 5.36
CA SER A 462 -17.09 -53.26 6.36
C SER A 462 -15.69 -52.89 5.84
N GLU A 463 -15.02 -53.81 5.14
CA GLU A 463 -13.71 -53.53 4.53
C GLU A 463 -13.80 -52.48 3.42
N ILE A 464 -14.84 -52.58 2.57
CA ILE A 464 -15.12 -51.59 1.52
C ILE A 464 -15.43 -50.22 2.15
N GLN A 465 -16.23 -50.18 3.21
CA GLN A 465 -16.53 -48.94 3.93
C GLN A 465 -15.26 -48.28 4.47
N ARG A 466 -14.39 -49.05 5.13
CA ARG A 466 -13.10 -48.56 5.64
C ARG A 466 -12.22 -48.02 4.51
N ALA A 467 -12.09 -48.75 3.41
CA ALA A 467 -11.32 -48.30 2.25
C ALA A 467 -11.88 -47.00 1.64
N MET A 468 -13.20 -46.89 1.54
CA MET A 468 -13.87 -45.67 1.07
C MET A 468 -13.65 -44.48 2.02
N VAL A 469 -13.74 -44.68 3.34
CA VAL A 469 -13.47 -43.63 4.32
C VAL A 469 -12.05 -43.09 4.15
N TYR A 470 -11.03 -43.95 4.14
CA TYR A 470 -9.65 -43.50 3.97
C TYR A 470 -9.39 -42.87 2.60
N LEU A 471 -9.97 -43.41 1.53
CA LEU A 471 -9.90 -42.78 0.22
C LEU A 471 -10.51 -41.37 0.24
N GLY A 472 -11.69 -41.21 0.85
CA GLY A 472 -12.35 -39.91 1.03
C GLY A 472 -11.49 -38.94 1.85
N LEU A 473 -10.98 -39.38 3.00
CA LEU A 473 -10.12 -38.59 3.88
C LEU A 473 -8.86 -38.09 3.16
N TYR A 474 -8.14 -38.95 2.44
CA TYR A 474 -6.91 -38.53 1.76
C TYR A 474 -7.18 -37.72 0.48
N LEU A 475 -8.32 -37.90 -0.20
CA LEU A 475 -8.76 -36.98 -1.25
C LEU A 475 -9.07 -35.59 -0.69
N VAL A 476 -9.75 -35.52 0.47
CA VAL A 476 -9.97 -34.26 1.18
C VAL A 476 -8.64 -33.63 1.60
N ALA A 477 -7.69 -34.41 2.11
CA ALA A 477 -6.37 -33.91 2.49
C ALA A 477 -5.58 -33.36 1.30
N LEU A 478 -5.68 -33.98 0.13
CA LEU A 478 -5.10 -33.47 -1.11
C LEU A 478 -5.80 -32.19 -1.57
N GLY A 479 -7.14 -32.15 -1.49
CA GLY A 479 -7.98 -31.01 -1.85
C GLY A 479 -7.68 -29.77 -1.01
N THR A 480 -7.78 -29.85 0.32
CA THR A 480 -7.45 -28.74 1.24
C THR A 480 -6.01 -28.26 1.06
N GLY A 481 -5.09 -29.20 0.82
CA GLY A 481 -3.68 -28.91 0.54
C GLY A 481 -3.49 -27.94 -0.61
N GLY A 482 -4.12 -28.20 -1.74
CA GLY A 482 -3.98 -27.32 -2.90
C GLY A 482 -4.66 -25.95 -2.79
N ILE A 483 -5.69 -25.85 -1.95
CA ILE A 483 -6.52 -24.64 -1.81
C ILE A 483 -5.87 -23.64 -0.85
N LYS A 484 -5.45 -24.09 0.33
CA LYS A 484 -4.93 -23.23 1.42
C LYS A 484 -3.81 -22.25 0.99
N PRO A 485 -2.73 -22.66 0.30
CA PRO A 485 -1.65 -21.75 -0.08
C PRO A 485 -2.06 -20.81 -1.22
N CYS A 486 -3.05 -21.19 -2.02
CA CYS A 486 -3.43 -20.45 -3.23
C CYS A 486 -4.54 -19.43 -2.98
N THR A 487 -5.47 -19.70 -2.05
CA THR A 487 -6.71 -18.90 -1.90
C THR A 487 -6.45 -17.54 -1.26
N SER A 488 -5.70 -17.52 -0.16
CA SER A 488 -5.25 -16.27 0.47
C SER A 488 -4.37 -15.44 -0.47
N ALA A 489 -3.49 -16.09 -1.23
CA ALA A 489 -2.62 -15.46 -2.21
C ALA A 489 -3.40 -14.89 -3.40
N LEU A 490 -4.38 -15.63 -3.94
CA LEU A 490 -5.26 -15.15 -5.01
C LEU A 490 -6.13 -13.99 -4.54
N GLY A 491 -6.65 -14.05 -3.31
CA GLY A 491 -7.39 -12.94 -2.70
C GLY A 491 -6.54 -11.68 -2.56
N ALA A 492 -5.28 -11.83 -2.17
CA ALA A 492 -4.30 -10.75 -2.09
C ALA A 492 -3.95 -10.16 -3.46
N ASP A 493 -4.00 -10.95 -4.54
CA ASP A 493 -3.75 -10.51 -5.93
C ASP A 493 -4.92 -9.68 -6.51
N GLN A 494 -6.05 -9.59 -5.82
CA GLN A 494 -7.19 -8.78 -6.29
C GLN A 494 -7.02 -7.28 -6.04
N PHE A 495 -5.96 -6.89 -5.32
CA PHE A 495 -5.64 -5.51 -4.98
C PHE A 495 -4.27 -5.13 -5.54
N ASP A 496 -4.21 -4.01 -6.26
CA ASP A 496 -2.99 -3.45 -6.81
C ASP A 496 -2.12 -2.88 -5.69
N THR A 497 -0.90 -3.39 -5.55
CA THR A 497 0.05 -2.95 -4.52
C THR A 497 0.64 -1.56 -4.77
N ALA A 498 0.62 -1.08 -6.01
CA ALA A 498 1.07 0.26 -6.36
C ALA A 498 0.01 1.33 -6.00
N ASP A 499 -1.25 0.93 -5.81
CA ASP A 499 -2.32 1.82 -5.39
C ASP A 499 -2.34 1.96 -3.85
N PRO A 500 -2.16 3.18 -3.29
CA PRO A 500 -2.30 3.37 -1.85
C PRO A 500 -3.71 3.05 -1.34
N VAL A 501 -4.77 3.24 -2.14
CA VAL A 501 -6.16 2.96 -1.76
C VAL A 501 -6.44 1.46 -1.74
N GLU A 502 -6.09 0.74 -2.82
CA GLU A 502 -6.27 -0.73 -2.84
C GLU A 502 -5.34 -1.42 -1.83
N ARG A 503 -4.14 -0.88 -1.57
CA ARG A 503 -3.22 -1.41 -0.55
C ARG A 503 -3.79 -1.37 0.86
N VAL A 504 -4.47 -0.29 1.26
CA VAL A 504 -5.16 -0.23 2.57
C VAL A 504 -6.35 -1.20 2.59
N THR A 505 -7.09 -1.26 1.49
CA THR A 505 -8.28 -2.12 1.35
C THR A 505 -7.94 -3.62 1.43
N LYS A 506 -6.76 -4.01 0.92
CA LYS A 506 -6.20 -5.36 1.05
C LYS A 506 -6.10 -5.84 2.51
N GLY A 507 -5.75 -4.96 3.45
CA GLY A 507 -5.72 -5.30 4.87
C GLY A 507 -7.10 -5.72 5.39
N SER A 508 -8.16 -5.03 4.95
CA SER A 508 -9.53 -5.39 5.31
C SER A 508 -9.98 -6.74 4.73
N PHE A 509 -9.45 -7.17 3.58
CA PHE A 509 -9.72 -8.51 3.03
C PHE A 509 -9.21 -9.61 3.96
N PHE A 510 -7.97 -9.50 4.46
CA PHE A 510 -7.41 -10.49 5.37
C PHE A 510 -8.17 -10.58 6.70
N ASN A 511 -8.68 -9.45 7.21
CA ASN A 511 -9.54 -9.44 8.39
C ASN A 511 -10.84 -10.24 8.16
N TRP A 512 -11.51 -10.02 7.01
CA TRP A 512 -12.72 -10.77 6.65
C TRP A 512 -12.45 -12.24 6.37
N TYR A 513 -11.32 -12.56 5.74
CA TYR A 513 -10.86 -13.92 5.52
C TYR A 513 -10.72 -14.66 6.86
N TYR A 514 -9.98 -14.08 7.81
CA TYR A 514 -9.82 -14.65 9.15
C TYR A 514 -11.15 -14.79 9.90
N PHE A 515 -12.00 -13.76 9.83
CA PHE A 515 -13.34 -13.80 10.44
C PHE A 515 -14.18 -14.98 9.90
N LEU A 516 -14.24 -15.18 8.58
CA LEU A 516 -15.03 -16.26 7.99
C LEU A 516 -14.50 -17.66 8.32
N VAL A 517 -13.17 -17.83 8.40
CA VAL A 517 -12.57 -19.10 8.85
C VAL A 517 -13.01 -19.43 10.29
N ASN A 518 -13.00 -18.45 11.19
CA ASN A 518 -13.46 -18.64 12.57
C ASN A 518 -14.95 -18.94 12.66
N VAL A 519 -15.79 -18.23 11.90
CA VAL A 519 -17.23 -18.52 11.84
C VAL A 519 -17.48 -19.93 11.31
N GLY A 520 -16.77 -20.34 10.25
CA GLY A 520 -16.84 -21.71 9.72
C GLY A 520 -16.47 -22.75 10.78
N SER A 521 -15.38 -22.53 11.52
CA SER A 521 -14.94 -23.40 12.62
C SER A 521 -15.98 -23.50 13.75
N LEU A 522 -16.56 -22.36 14.16
CA LEU A 522 -17.59 -22.29 15.19
C LEU A 522 -18.86 -23.06 14.77
N LEU A 523 -19.33 -22.86 13.54
CA LEU A 523 -20.49 -23.58 13.01
C LEU A 523 -20.24 -25.08 12.91
N SER A 524 -19.04 -25.48 12.52
CA SER A 524 -18.67 -26.89 12.44
C SER A 524 -18.61 -27.55 13.82
N THR A 525 -17.93 -26.93 14.79
CA THR A 525 -17.77 -27.48 16.16
C THR A 525 -19.07 -27.53 16.95
N THR A 526 -20.05 -26.69 16.62
CA THR A 526 -21.34 -26.63 17.32
C THR A 526 -22.44 -27.35 16.53
N VAL A 527 -22.95 -26.72 15.48
CA VAL A 527 -24.11 -27.18 14.72
C VAL A 527 -23.81 -28.49 14.00
N LEU A 528 -22.69 -28.56 13.28
CA LEU A 528 -22.39 -29.72 12.45
C LEU A 528 -22.03 -30.96 13.28
N VAL A 529 -21.20 -30.80 14.32
CA VAL A 529 -20.93 -31.88 15.30
C VAL A 529 -22.22 -32.36 15.94
N TRP A 530 -23.11 -31.44 16.33
CA TRP A 530 -24.41 -31.83 16.90
C TRP A 530 -25.25 -32.66 15.92
N VAL A 531 -25.28 -32.29 14.64
CA VAL A 531 -25.97 -33.06 13.59
C VAL A 531 -25.33 -34.44 13.41
N GLN A 532 -24.00 -34.53 13.39
CA GLN A 532 -23.26 -35.79 13.24
C GLN A 532 -23.61 -36.77 14.38
N ASP A 533 -23.57 -36.31 15.62
CA ASP A 533 -23.75 -37.15 16.81
C ASP A 533 -25.22 -37.47 17.11
N ASN A 534 -26.16 -36.55 16.85
CA ASN A 534 -27.57 -36.72 17.26
C ASN A 534 -28.52 -37.08 16.12
N VAL A 535 -28.21 -36.70 14.87
CA VAL A 535 -29.07 -36.97 13.70
C VAL A 535 -28.49 -38.07 12.83
N GLY A 536 -27.17 -38.05 12.62
CA GLY A 536 -26.42 -39.14 11.99
C GLY A 536 -25.36 -38.67 10.98
N TRP A 537 -24.35 -39.52 10.80
CA TRP A 537 -23.16 -39.26 10.00
C TRP A 537 -23.42 -39.00 8.52
N GLY A 538 -24.38 -39.70 7.91
CA GLY A 538 -24.74 -39.50 6.49
C GLY A 538 -25.17 -38.06 6.20
N LEU A 539 -26.11 -37.51 6.99
CA LEU A 539 -26.53 -36.12 6.87
C LEU A 539 -25.42 -35.14 7.30
N GLY A 540 -24.67 -35.50 8.34
CA GLY A 540 -23.54 -34.72 8.85
C GLY A 540 -22.44 -34.48 7.81
N TYR A 541 -22.15 -35.42 6.90
CA TYR A 541 -21.22 -35.21 5.78
C TYR A 541 -21.87 -34.73 4.48
N ALA A 542 -23.18 -34.97 4.30
CA ALA A 542 -23.92 -34.47 3.14
C ALA A 542 -24.02 -32.93 3.12
N ILE A 543 -24.24 -32.28 4.28
CA ILE A 543 -24.35 -30.82 4.37
C ILE A 543 -23.06 -30.13 3.87
N PRO A 544 -21.86 -30.47 4.39
CA PRO A 544 -20.63 -29.86 3.88
C PRO A 544 -20.33 -30.25 2.42
N MET A 545 -20.70 -31.46 1.97
CA MET A 545 -20.56 -31.86 0.56
C MET A 545 -21.32 -30.92 -0.39
N VAL A 546 -22.60 -30.64 -0.08
CA VAL A 546 -23.43 -29.73 -0.89
C VAL A 546 -22.89 -28.29 -0.83
N LEU A 547 -22.50 -27.82 0.36
CA LEU A 547 -21.91 -26.49 0.54
C LEU A 547 -20.62 -26.33 -0.25
N MET A 548 -19.73 -27.33 -0.22
CA MET A 548 -18.49 -27.33 -1.01
C MET A 548 -18.77 -27.31 -2.52
N GLY A 549 -19.72 -28.12 -3.00
CA GLY A 549 -20.13 -28.10 -4.41
C GLY A 549 -20.68 -26.74 -4.84
N PHE A 550 -21.49 -26.09 -3.98
CA PHE A 550 -21.94 -24.72 -4.20
C PHE A 550 -20.78 -23.71 -4.18
N GLY A 551 -19.85 -23.83 -3.23
CA GLY A 551 -18.65 -23.00 -3.13
C GLY A 551 -17.78 -23.08 -4.39
N LEU A 552 -17.61 -24.28 -4.96
CA LEU A 552 -16.91 -24.48 -6.24
C LEU A 552 -17.61 -23.74 -7.39
N VAL A 553 -18.94 -23.83 -7.50
CA VAL A 553 -19.72 -23.14 -8.54
C VAL A 553 -19.58 -21.61 -8.39
N VAL A 554 -19.71 -21.11 -7.15
CA VAL A 554 -19.53 -19.68 -6.83
C VAL A 554 -18.12 -19.23 -7.21
N PHE A 555 -17.08 -19.97 -6.81
CA PHE A 555 -15.70 -19.62 -7.12
C PHE A 555 -15.43 -19.55 -8.63
N VAL A 556 -15.92 -20.52 -9.39
CA VAL A 556 -15.74 -20.58 -10.86
C VAL A 556 -16.54 -19.47 -11.56
N SER A 557 -17.69 -19.06 -11.02
CA SER A 557 -18.49 -17.97 -11.58
C SER A 557 -17.76 -16.62 -11.58
N GLY A 558 -16.87 -16.40 -10.62
CA GLY A 558 -16.03 -15.20 -10.49
C GLY A 558 -14.89 -15.06 -11.50
N ARG A 559 -14.65 -16.07 -12.36
CA ARG A 559 -13.46 -16.15 -13.24
C ARG A 559 -13.20 -14.92 -14.13
N LYS A 560 -14.26 -14.21 -14.56
CA LYS A 560 -14.13 -13.02 -15.42
C LYS A 560 -13.77 -11.75 -14.63
N VAL A 561 -13.97 -11.77 -13.32
CA VAL A 561 -13.74 -10.63 -12.42
C VAL A 561 -12.36 -10.73 -11.77
N TYR A 562 -11.77 -11.92 -11.67
CA TYR A 562 -10.46 -12.11 -11.04
C TYR A 562 -9.31 -11.47 -11.81
N ARG A 563 -8.36 -10.92 -11.04
CA ARG A 563 -7.00 -10.58 -11.49
C ARG A 563 -6.07 -11.77 -11.29
N TYR A 564 -5.21 -12.03 -12.26
CA TYR A 564 -4.28 -13.15 -12.27
C TYR A 564 -2.84 -12.65 -12.29
N LYS A 565 -2.00 -13.16 -11.41
CA LYS A 565 -0.55 -12.90 -11.45
C LYS A 565 0.14 -13.88 -12.39
N LYS A 566 1.17 -13.42 -13.10
CA LYS A 566 2.05 -14.32 -13.90
C LYS A 566 2.79 -15.28 -12.96
N LEU A 567 3.10 -16.47 -13.45
CA LEU A 567 3.78 -17.52 -12.67
C LEU A 567 5.14 -17.00 -12.18
N GLY A 568 5.36 -17.08 -10.86
CA GLY A 568 6.65 -16.81 -10.22
C GLY A 568 7.42 -18.11 -10.00
N GLY A 569 8.76 -18.08 -10.03
CA GLY A 569 9.56 -19.27 -9.73
C GLY A 569 9.36 -19.77 -8.29
N SER A 570 9.34 -21.09 -8.08
CA SER A 570 9.14 -21.68 -6.76
C SER A 570 10.35 -21.45 -5.82
N PRO A 571 10.16 -20.89 -4.61
CA PRO A 571 11.23 -20.75 -3.61
C PRO A 571 11.88 -22.08 -3.23
N LEU A 572 11.12 -23.18 -3.23
CA LEU A 572 11.65 -24.52 -2.97
C LEU A 572 12.67 -24.96 -4.02
N LYS A 573 12.50 -24.55 -5.28
CA LYS A 573 13.46 -24.82 -6.36
C LYS A 573 14.79 -24.11 -6.08
N ARG A 574 14.74 -22.84 -5.66
CA ARG A 574 15.90 -22.01 -5.31
C ARG A 574 16.71 -22.61 -4.15
N LEU A 575 16.04 -23.10 -3.11
CA LEU A 575 16.71 -23.81 -2.02
C LEU A 575 17.31 -25.16 -2.43
N SER A 576 16.57 -25.92 -3.24
CA SER A 576 17.03 -27.22 -3.74
C SER A 576 18.29 -27.07 -4.59
N GLN A 577 18.38 -25.99 -5.38
CA GLN A 577 19.57 -25.63 -6.15
C GLN A 577 20.79 -25.44 -5.26
N VAL A 578 20.67 -24.71 -4.15
CA VAL A 578 21.77 -24.51 -3.19
C VAL A 578 22.25 -25.82 -2.59
N VAL A 579 21.34 -26.70 -2.15
CA VAL A 579 21.70 -28.00 -1.59
C VAL A 579 22.42 -28.88 -2.61
N VAL A 580 21.89 -28.94 -3.84
CA VAL A 580 22.48 -29.74 -4.92
C VAL A 580 23.84 -29.19 -5.35
N ALA A 581 23.97 -27.87 -5.49
CA ALA A 581 25.23 -27.21 -5.83
C ALA A 581 26.29 -27.41 -4.73
N ALA A 582 25.93 -27.26 -3.45
CA ALA A 582 26.83 -27.52 -2.32
C ALA A 582 27.29 -28.99 -2.27
N ALA A 583 26.37 -29.93 -2.49
CA ALA A 583 26.68 -31.36 -2.54
C ALA A 583 27.58 -31.71 -3.72
N ARG A 584 27.38 -31.09 -4.89
CA ARG A 584 28.22 -31.30 -6.07
C ARG A 584 29.63 -30.74 -5.89
N ASN A 585 29.73 -29.58 -5.25
CA ASN A 585 30.98 -28.86 -5.01
C ASN A 585 31.67 -29.27 -3.70
N TYR A 586 31.21 -30.34 -3.03
CA TYR A 586 31.69 -30.73 -1.71
C TYR A 586 33.21 -30.97 -1.63
N ARG A 587 33.83 -31.42 -2.74
CA ARG A 587 35.28 -31.68 -2.84
C ARG A 587 36.13 -30.43 -3.06
N LEU A 588 35.52 -29.30 -3.45
CA LEU A 588 36.25 -28.06 -3.67
C LEU A 588 36.69 -27.46 -2.33
N LYS A 589 37.91 -26.89 -2.32
CA LYS A 589 38.40 -26.10 -1.18
C LYS A 589 37.71 -24.74 -1.20
N LEU A 590 37.22 -24.33 -0.03
CA LEU A 590 36.60 -23.03 0.13
C LEU A 590 37.68 -21.94 0.05
N PRO A 591 37.59 -20.96 -0.86
CA PRO A 591 38.49 -19.82 -0.88
C PRO A 591 38.36 -19.01 0.41
N ASP A 592 39.48 -18.49 0.92
CA ASP A 592 39.49 -17.56 2.05
C ASP A 592 39.09 -16.13 1.64
N ASP A 593 39.24 -15.78 0.36
CA ASP A 593 38.82 -14.49 -0.22
C ASP A 593 37.41 -14.56 -0.87
N ASP A 594 36.60 -13.51 -0.68
CA ASP A 594 35.21 -13.41 -1.20
C ASP A 594 35.12 -13.19 -2.72
N SER A 595 36.25 -12.97 -3.39
CA SER A 595 36.35 -12.68 -4.83
C SER A 595 36.06 -13.89 -5.75
N ALA A 596 36.12 -15.10 -5.21
CA ALA A 596 35.86 -16.35 -5.94
C ALA A 596 34.41 -16.87 -5.80
N LEU A 597 33.54 -16.09 -5.14
CA LEU A 597 32.13 -16.41 -4.93
C LEU A 597 31.22 -15.60 -5.86
N LEU A 598 30.10 -16.19 -6.30
CA LEU A 598 29.09 -15.47 -7.09
C LEU A 598 28.29 -14.50 -6.22
N HIS A 599 28.53 -13.21 -6.39
CA HIS A 599 27.68 -12.13 -5.86
C HIS A 599 26.71 -11.64 -6.94
N GLU A 600 25.52 -11.17 -6.53
CA GLU A 600 24.60 -10.51 -7.46
C GLU A 600 25.19 -9.18 -7.92
N GLU A 601 25.21 -8.92 -9.23
CA GLU A 601 25.46 -7.58 -9.78
C GLU A 601 24.19 -6.74 -9.55
N THR A 602 24.03 -6.15 -8.37
CA THR A 602 22.98 -5.16 -8.12
C THR A 602 23.47 -4.09 -7.15
N GLU A 603 23.02 -2.87 -7.39
CA GLU A 603 23.50 -1.61 -6.82
C GLU A 603 23.71 -1.62 -5.29
N ALA A 604 24.72 -0.87 -4.88
CA ALA A 604 25.22 -0.75 -3.52
C ALA A 604 24.10 -0.53 -2.47
N ASN A 605 23.82 -1.54 -1.62
CA ASN A 605 23.56 -1.43 -0.17
C ASN A 605 23.03 -2.70 0.53
N SER A 606 23.10 -3.89 -0.05
CA SER A 606 22.82 -5.14 0.70
C SER A 606 23.94 -6.16 0.57
N SER A 607 25.14 -5.84 1.06
CA SER A 607 26.13 -6.87 1.39
C SER A 607 25.55 -7.71 2.54
N THR A 608 24.86 -8.79 2.19
CA THR A 608 24.41 -9.77 3.18
C THR A 608 25.69 -10.33 3.80
N GLU A 609 25.98 -9.96 5.06
CA GLU A 609 27.24 -10.34 5.72
C GLU A 609 27.40 -11.85 5.70
N ARG A 610 28.51 -12.32 5.14
CA ARG A 610 28.82 -13.75 5.06
C ARG A 610 28.95 -14.32 6.45
N THR A 611 28.15 -15.35 6.75
CA THR A 611 28.11 -15.90 8.10
C THR A 611 28.98 -17.14 8.27
N SER A 612 29.63 -17.25 9.44
CA SER A 612 30.61 -18.31 9.75
C SER A 612 30.00 -19.67 10.09
N GLN A 613 28.68 -19.74 10.30
CA GLN A 613 27.97 -21.00 10.55
C GLN A 613 27.60 -21.69 9.23
N PHE A 614 27.64 -23.03 9.20
CA PHE A 614 27.34 -23.84 8.01
C PHE A 614 28.20 -23.54 6.76
N ARG A 615 29.51 -23.25 6.95
CA ARG A 615 30.47 -22.94 5.84
C ARG A 615 30.54 -23.96 4.71
N PHE A 616 30.06 -25.19 4.90
CA PHE A 616 30.02 -26.17 3.83
C PHE A 616 29.03 -25.78 2.72
N LEU A 617 27.99 -24.98 3.03
CA LEU A 617 27.01 -24.49 2.05
C LEU A 617 27.59 -23.41 1.14
N ASP A 618 28.59 -22.65 1.61
CA ASP A 618 29.33 -21.64 0.80
C ASP A 618 29.94 -22.25 -0.46
N LYS A 619 30.17 -23.57 -0.47
CA LYS A 619 30.68 -24.30 -1.64
C LYS A 619 29.73 -24.25 -2.84
N ALA A 620 28.44 -24.01 -2.63
CA ALA A 620 27.48 -23.80 -3.70
C ALA A 620 27.75 -22.54 -4.52
N ALA A 621 28.43 -21.54 -3.93
CA ALA A 621 28.67 -20.25 -4.57
C ALA A 621 30.05 -20.14 -5.26
N ILE A 622 30.85 -21.21 -5.29
CA ILE A 622 32.18 -21.20 -5.90
C ILE A 622 32.07 -21.09 -7.43
N VAL A 623 32.66 -20.05 -8.02
CA VAL A 623 32.82 -19.92 -9.47
C VAL A 623 33.89 -20.89 -9.95
N VAL A 624 33.49 -21.93 -10.67
CA VAL A 624 34.45 -22.82 -11.36
C VAL A 624 34.69 -22.25 -12.75
N ALA A 625 35.88 -21.71 -13.00
CA ALA A 625 36.28 -21.25 -14.33
C ALA A 625 36.15 -22.40 -15.35
N PRO A 626 35.51 -22.20 -16.51
CA PRO A 626 35.37 -23.25 -17.51
C PRO A 626 36.74 -23.64 -18.07
N SER A 627 37.04 -24.95 -18.08
CA SER A 627 38.31 -25.52 -18.55
C SER A 627 38.48 -25.52 -20.08
N SER A 628 37.75 -24.70 -20.83
CA SER A 628 37.92 -24.55 -22.28
C SER A 628 37.19 -23.30 -22.76
N GLY A 629 37.90 -22.40 -23.45
CA GLY A 629 37.42 -21.11 -23.96
C GLY A 629 36.24 -21.19 -24.94
N LYS A 630 35.04 -21.45 -24.42
CA LYS A 630 33.77 -21.11 -25.04
C LYS A 630 33.09 -20.04 -24.19
N ALA A 631 32.53 -19.06 -24.88
CA ALA A 631 31.88 -17.88 -24.32
C ALA A 631 30.79 -18.24 -23.29
N VAL A 632 30.47 -17.25 -22.45
CA VAL A 632 29.47 -17.23 -21.37
C VAL A 632 28.11 -17.72 -21.88
N GLU A 633 27.90 -19.03 -21.91
CA GLU A 633 26.58 -19.65 -22.00
C GLU A 633 26.03 -19.80 -20.58
N THR A 634 24.97 -19.06 -20.27
CA THR A 634 24.04 -19.18 -19.13
C THR A 634 24.54 -20.04 -17.97
N MET A 635 24.98 -19.42 -16.87
CA MET A 635 25.31 -20.12 -15.62
C MET A 635 24.16 -21.06 -15.23
N ASP A 636 24.44 -22.37 -15.14
CA ASP A 636 23.46 -23.38 -14.69
C ASP A 636 23.19 -23.18 -13.19
N PRO A 637 21.97 -22.78 -12.79
CA PRO A 637 21.65 -22.51 -11.38
C PRO A 637 21.76 -23.75 -10.47
N TRP A 638 21.88 -24.96 -11.04
CA TRP A 638 22.11 -26.20 -10.30
C TRP A 638 23.60 -26.54 -10.08
N ARG A 639 24.52 -25.74 -10.66
CA ARG A 639 25.97 -25.89 -10.50
C ARG A 639 26.58 -24.79 -9.64
N THR A 640 26.06 -23.58 -9.75
CA THR A 640 26.54 -22.44 -8.99
C THR A 640 25.39 -21.54 -8.59
N CYS A 641 25.34 -21.16 -7.31
CA CYS A 641 24.31 -20.32 -6.71
C CYS A 641 24.91 -19.00 -6.22
N THR A 642 24.09 -17.97 -6.01
CA THR A 642 24.57 -16.69 -5.45
C THR A 642 24.83 -16.81 -3.94
N VAL A 643 25.70 -15.96 -3.39
CA VAL A 643 25.92 -15.91 -1.92
C VAL A 643 24.62 -15.58 -1.18
N SER A 644 23.76 -14.71 -1.74
CA SER A 644 22.44 -14.40 -1.18
C SER A 644 21.56 -15.64 -1.03
N GLN A 645 21.51 -16.52 -2.04
CA GLN A 645 20.79 -17.79 -1.99
C GLN A 645 21.35 -18.76 -0.94
N VAL A 646 22.66 -18.76 -0.73
CA VAL A 646 23.31 -19.60 0.28
C VAL A 646 22.98 -19.12 1.70
N GLU A 647 23.09 -17.81 1.95
CA GLU A 647 22.77 -17.21 3.24
C GLU A 647 21.27 -17.36 3.59
N GLU A 648 20.39 -17.24 2.59
CA GLU A 648 18.97 -17.59 2.69
C GLU A 648 18.74 -18.99 3.29
N LEU A 649 19.41 -20.03 2.79
CA LEU A 649 19.30 -21.40 3.33
C LEU A 649 19.91 -21.51 4.73
N LYS A 650 21.03 -20.84 5.00
CA LYS A 650 21.67 -20.86 6.32
C LYS A 650 20.78 -20.27 7.41
N MET A 651 20.06 -19.19 7.12
CA MET A 651 19.11 -18.58 8.05
C MET A 651 18.02 -19.57 8.47
N LEU A 652 17.47 -20.34 7.53
CA LEU A 652 16.48 -21.39 7.87
C LEU A 652 17.05 -22.46 8.79
N LEU A 653 18.29 -22.89 8.53
CA LEU A 653 18.97 -23.87 9.38
C LEU A 653 19.21 -23.35 10.80
N ARG A 654 19.38 -22.03 10.98
CA ARG A 654 19.45 -21.42 12.33
C ARG A 654 18.12 -21.41 13.06
N MET A 655 17.00 -21.32 12.33
CA MET A 655 15.66 -21.37 12.90
C MET A 655 15.24 -22.80 13.29
N CYS A 656 15.89 -23.84 12.76
CA CYS A 656 15.56 -25.24 13.01
C CYS A 656 15.40 -25.63 14.49
N PRO A 657 16.22 -25.18 15.46
CA PRO A 657 16.03 -25.52 16.87
C PRO A 657 14.73 -24.96 17.44
N VAL A 658 14.37 -23.71 17.09
CA VAL A 658 13.08 -23.11 17.47
C VAL A 658 11.95 -23.86 16.78
N TRP A 659 12.07 -24.11 15.47
CA TRP A 659 11.09 -24.89 14.70
C TRP A 659 10.85 -26.29 15.31
N ALA A 660 11.91 -27.01 15.70
CA ALA A 660 11.82 -28.34 16.31
C ALA A 660 11.04 -28.33 17.63
N SER A 661 11.16 -27.26 18.43
CA SER A 661 10.39 -27.13 19.68
C SER A 661 8.88 -27.03 19.45
N LEU A 662 8.47 -26.55 18.28
CA LEU A 662 7.06 -26.37 17.91
C LEU A 662 6.41 -27.71 17.53
N LEU A 663 7.19 -28.72 17.11
CA LEU A 663 6.66 -30.05 16.83
C LEU A 663 6.00 -30.66 18.07
N PHE A 664 6.63 -30.50 19.24
CA PHE A 664 6.09 -30.99 20.51
C PHE A 664 4.85 -30.20 20.92
N PHE A 665 4.82 -28.88 20.70
CA PHE A 665 3.63 -28.08 20.94
C PHE A 665 2.44 -28.55 20.09
N PHE A 666 2.66 -28.78 18.79
CA PHE A 666 1.62 -29.28 17.90
C PHE A 666 1.23 -30.73 18.19
N ALA A 667 2.16 -31.56 18.69
CA ALA A 667 1.82 -32.90 19.17
C ALA A 667 0.92 -32.87 20.41
N VAL A 668 1.11 -31.91 21.31
CA VAL A 668 0.26 -31.70 22.49
C VAL A 668 -1.11 -31.17 22.11
N THR A 669 -1.17 -30.13 21.28
CA THR A 669 -2.46 -29.56 20.85
C THR A 669 -3.26 -30.54 19.97
N ALA A 670 -2.60 -31.48 19.27
CA ALA A 670 -3.27 -32.56 18.55
C ALA A 670 -4.14 -33.47 19.45
N GLN A 671 -3.89 -33.52 20.77
CA GLN A 671 -4.75 -34.25 21.71
C GLN A 671 -6.19 -33.70 21.74
N MET A 672 -6.38 -32.41 21.45
CA MET A 672 -7.70 -31.76 21.44
C MET A 672 -8.66 -32.33 20.39
N SER A 673 -8.11 -32.93 19.32
CA SER A 673 -8.88 -33.57 18.23
C SER A 673 -8.96 -35.10 18.36
N SER A 674 -8.39 -35.68 19.42
CA SER A 674 -8.30 -37.13 19.60
C SER A 674 -8.55 -37.54 21.05
N THR A 675 -7.50 -37.77 21.84
CA THR A 675 -7.57 -38.36 23.19
C THR A 675 -8.38 -37.54 24.19
N LEU A 676 -8.46 -36.21 24.06
CA LEU A 676 -9.34 -35.37 24.89
C LEU A 676 -10.83 -35.59 24.55
N ILE A 677 -11.15 -35.90 23.29
CA ILE A 677 -12.51 -36.24 22.88
C ILE A 677 -12.86 -37.64 23.39
N GLU A 678 -11.93 -38.60 23.29
CA GLU A 678 -12.11 -39.95 23.84
C GLU A 678 -12.33 -39.91 25.36
N GLN A 679 -11.56 -39.09 26.08
CA GLN A 679 -11.80 -38.81 27.50
C GLN A 679 -13.23 -38.28 27.70
N GLY A 680 -13.67 -37.31 26.90
CA GLY A 680 -15.02 -36.75 26.97
C GLY A 680 -16.12 -37.77 26.66
N MET A 681 -15.86 -38.72 25.77
CA MET A 681 -16.79 -39.84 25.48
C MET A 681 -16.99 -40.76 26.69
N ALA A 682 -16.01 -40.84 27.60
CA ALA A 682 -16.09 -41.61 28.85
C ALA A 682 -16.59 -40.79 30.07
N MET A 683 -17.12 -39.58 29.86
CA MET A 683 -17.64 -38.68 30.90
C MET A 683 -19.17 -38.54 30.82
N ASP A 684 -19.78 -37.90 31.83
CA ASP A 684 -21.20 -37.55 31.76
C ASP A 684 -21.41 -36.30 30.90
N ASN A 685 -22.02 -36.51 29.73
CA ASN A 685 -22.25 -35.49 28.71
C ASN A 685 -23.49 -34.63 28.96
N ARG A 686 -24.23 -34.85 30.06
CA ARG A 686 -25.43 -34.08 30.39
C ARG A 686 -25.06 -32.76 31.05
N VAL A 687 -25.49 -31.65 30.46
CA VAL A 687 -25.38 -30.31 31.02
C VAL A 687 -26.76 -29.71 31.11
N GLY A 688 -27.33 -29.75 32.32
CA GLY A 688 -28.75 -29.46 32.52
C GLY A 688 -29.64 -30.47 31.78
N ARG A 689 -30.40 -29.99 30.78
CA ARG A 689 -31.29 -30.83 29.96
C ARG A 689 -30.70 -31.25 28.61
N PHE A 690 -29.51 -30.76 28.27
CA PHE A 690 -28.90 -30.96 26.96
C PHE A 690 -27.70 -31.91 27.05
N THR A 691 -27.60 -32.85 26.11
CA THR A 691 -26.44 -33.73 25.94
C THR A 691 -25.45 -33.09 24.98
N VAL A 692 -24.32 -32.64 25.52
CA VAL A 692 -23.27 -31.97 24.74
C VAL A 692 -22.41 -33.03 24.05
N PRO A 693 -22.25 -32.97 22.71
CA PRO A 693 -21.28 -33.78 22.00
C PRO A 693 -19.85 -33.55 22.53
N PRO A 694 -19.05 -34.59 22.82
CA PRO A 694 -17.68 -34.41 23.33
C PRO A 694 -16.80 -33.53 22.44
N ALA A 695 -16.88 -33.71 21.12
CA ALA A 695 -16.14 -32.90 20.14
C ALA A 695 -16.49 -31.39 20.21
N SER A 696 -17.70 -31.03 20.64
CA SER A 696 -18.13 -29.63 20.76
C SER A 696 -17.42 -28.86 21.88
N LEU A 697 -16.71 -29.53 22.80
CA LEU A 697 -15.88 -28.85 23.79
C LEU A 697 -14.77 -27.99 23.16
N SER A 698 -14.33 -28.33 21.95
CA SER A 698 -13.40 -27.51 21.17
C SER A 698 -13.93 -26.10 20.88
N THR A 699 -15.22 -25.83 21.09
CA THR A 699 -15.77 -24.46 21.04
C THR A 699 -15.15 -23.56 22.11
N PHE A 700 -14.82 -24.08 23.30
CA PHE A 700 -14.20 -23.28 24.36
C PHE A 700 -12.78 -22.84 24.02
N ASP A 701 -12.06 -23.65 23.24
CA ASP A 701 -10.77 -23.28 22.67
C ASP A 701 -10.91 -22.10 21.70
N ILE A 702 -11.86 -22.18 20.74
CA ILE A 702 -12.15 -21.09 19.80
C ILE A 702 -12.56 -19.80 20.53
N LEU A 703 -13.43 -19.90 21.55
CA LEU A 703 -13.87 -18.76 22.34
C LEU A 703 -12.71 -18.17 23.16
N ALA A 704 -11.82 -19.00 23.71
CA ALA A 704 -10.64 -18.55 24.41
C ALA A 704 -9.69 -17.78 23.48
N VAL A 705 -9.44 -18.30 22.26
CA VAL A 705 -8.65 -17.60 21.24
C VAL A 705 -9.27 -16.24 20.91
N ALA A 706 -10.57 -16.22 20.58
CA ALA A 706 -11.28 -15.01 20.18
C ALA A 706 -11.33 -13.96 21.30
N ALA A 707 -11.49 -14.38 22.57
CA ALA A 707 -11.51 -13.49 23.72
C ALA A 707 -10.10 -13.03 24.12
N PHE A 708 -9.08 -13.87 23.98
CA PHE A 708 -7.73 -13.56 24.45
C PHE A 708 -6.95 -12.64 23.52
N ILE A 709 -7.22 -12.65 22.20
CA ILE A 709 -6.61 -11.70 21.25
C ILE A 709 -6.79 -10.23 21.69
N PRO A 710 -8.02 -9.71 21.92
CA PRO A 710 -8.19 -8.33 22.37
C PRO A 710 -7.64 -8.10 23.78
N VAL A 711 -7.66 -9.10 24.66
CA VAL A 711 -7.04 -9.00 25.99
C VAL A 711 -5.52 -8.84 25.87
N TYR A 712 -4.88 -9.57 24.96
CA TYR A 712 -3.46 -9.47 24.68
C TYR A 712 -3.11 -8.05 24.20
N ASP A 713 -3.81 -7.54 23.18
CA ASP A 713 -3.50 -6.24 22.58
C ASP A 713 -3.86 -5.05 23.48
N LEU A 714 -5.01 -5.10 24.16
CA LEU A 714 -5.52 -3.95 24.92
C LEU A 714 -5.04 -3.91 26.37
N MET A 715 -4.76 -5.07 26.97
CA MET A 715 -4.32 -5.14 28.37
C MET A 715 -2.86 -5.56 28.51
N LEU A 716 -2.48 -6.69 27.90
CA LEU A 716 -1.17 -7.29 28.13
C LEU A 716 -0.05 -6.46 27.49
N VAL A 717 -0.19 -6.04 26.24
CA VAL A 717 0.83 -5.24 25.54
C VAL A 717 1.11 -3.91 26.27
N PRO A 718 0.11 -3.09 26.67
CA PRO A 718 0.37 -1.86 27.43
C PRO A 718 0.99 -2.12 28.81
N LEU A 719 0.56 -3.17 29.52
CA LEU A 719 1.11 -3.52 30.84
C LEU A 719 2.57 -3.96 30.73
N VAL A 720 2.89 -4.83 29.77
CA VAL A 720 4.26 -5.29 29.55
C VAL A 720 5.13 -4.14 29.03
N ARG A 721 4.63 -3.28 28.14
CA ARG A 721 5.36 -2.09 27.68
C ARG A 721 5.72 -1.15 28.84
N ARG A 722 4.82 -0.96 29.81
CA ARG A 722 5.12 -0.21 31.05
C ARG A 722 6.22 -0.85 31.88
N ALA A 723 6.30 -2.19 31.90
CA ALA A 723 7.27 -2.93 32.71
C ALA A 723 8.63 -3.12 32.01
N THR A 724 8.65 -3.36 30.70
CA THR A 724 9.86 -3.71 29.93
C THR A 724 10.45 -2.55 29.14
N GLY A 725 9.68 -1.48 28.92
CA GLY A 725 10.09 -0.34 28.09
C GLY A 725 10.22 -0.64 26.60
N ARG A 726 9.86 -1.85 26.14
CA ARG A 726 9.92 -2.24 24.73
C ARG A 726 8.59 -1.96 24.03
N ASP A 727 8.63 -1.39 22.83
CA ASP A 727 7.42 -1.00 22.07
C ASP A 727 6.46 -2.16 21.78
N ARG A 728 6.98 -3.38 21.58
CA ARG A 728 6.18 -4.59 21.34
C ARG A 728 5.82 -5.38 22.62
N GLY A 729 6.23 -4.92 23.81
CA GLY A 729 5.99 -5.63 25.07
C GLY A 729 6.90 -6.86 25.25
N LEU A 730 6.40 -8.06 24.91
CA LEU A 730 7.12 -9.34 24.99
C LEU A 730 7.98 -9.58 23.73
N SER A 731 9.14 -10.21 23.87
CA SER A 731 9.89 -10.66 22.67
C SER A 731 9.22 -11.88 22.02
N GLN A 732 9.46 -12.10 20.73
CA GLN A 732 8.90 -13.23 19.98
C GLN A 732 9.24 -14.59 20.64
N LEU A 733 10.50 -14.78 21.04
CA LEU A 733 10.95 -15.99 21.74
C LEU A 733 10.32 -16.12 23.14
N GLN A 734 10.11 -15.02 23.87
CA GLN A 734 9.39 -15.05 25.15
C GLN A 734 7.93 -15.45 24.96
N ARG A 735 7.28 -14.91 23.93
CA ARG A 735 5.90 -15.24 23.55
C ARG A 735 5.74 -16.73 23.23
N LEU A 736 6.64 -17.29 22.42
CA LEU A 736 6.72 -18.74 22.16
C LEU A 736 6.93 -19.55 23.46
N GLY A 737 7.84 -19.12 24.33
CA GLY A 737 8.10 -19.78 25.61
C GLY A 737 6.89 -19.82 26.55
N VAL A 738 6.09 -18.75 26.59
CA VAL A 738 4.83 -18.71 27.38
C VAL A 738 3.82 -19.72 26.83
N GLY A 739 3.67 -19.80 25.51
CA GLY A 739 2.78 -20.79 24.88
C GLY A 739 3.19 -22.23 25.19
N LEU A 740 4.49 -22.55 25.12
CA LEU A 740 5.04 -23.85 25.53
C LEU A 740 4.83 -24.16 27.02
N ALA A 741 4.93 -23.17 27.89
CA ALA A 741 4.67 -23.34 29.32
C ALA A 741 3.18 -23.58 29.61
N LEU A 742 2.29 -22.86 28.92
CA LEU A 742 0.84 -23.07 29.05
C LEU A 742 0.40 -24.44 28.53
N SER A 743 1.04 -24.98 27.47
CA SER A 743 0.74 -26.34 27.02
C SER A 743 1.11 -27.41 28.04
N VAL A 744 2.18 -27.22 28.82
CA VAL A 744 2.51 -28.08 29.98
C VAL A 744 1.38 -28.06 31.00
N LEU A 745 0.90 -26.85 31.36
CA LEU A 745 -0.19 -26.70 32.33
C LEU A 745 -1.50 -27.33 31.84
N GLY A 746 -1.82 -27.17 30.55
CA GLY A 746 -2.98 -27.80 29.91
C GLY A 746 -2.94 -29.32 30.00
N MET A 747 -1.80 -29.95 29.70
CA MET A 747 -1.65 -31.40 29.81
C MET A 747 -1.64 -31.90 31.26
N ALA A 748 -0.99 -31.20 32.18
CA ALA A 748 -0.99 -31.55 33.60
C ALA A 748 -2.40 -31.47 34.22
N TYR A 749 -3.17 -30.45 33.84
CA TYR A 749 -4.56 -30.33 34.26
C TYR A 749 -5.43 -31.43 33.64
N SER A 750 -5.26 -31.76 32.36
CA SER A 750 -5.97 -32.86 31.69
C SER A 750 -5.66 -34.22 32.33
N ALA A 751 -4.40 -34.47 32.70
CA ALA A 751 -4.00 -35.64 33.47
C ALA A 751 -4.70 -35.70 34.83
N SER A 752 -4.78 -34.57 35.53
CA SER A 752 -5.45 -34.48 36.83
C SER A 752 -6.95 -34.72 36.74
N VAL A 753 -7.61 -34.24 35.68
CA VAL A 753 -9.02 -34.53 35.39
C VAL A 753 -9.22 -36.02 35.12
N GLU A 754 -8.29 -36.65 34.38
CA GLU A 754 -8.39 -38.08 34.08
C GLU A 754 -8.21 -38.96 35.32
N THR A 755 -7.23 -38.66 36.18
CA THR A 755 -7.07 -39.37 37.46
C THR A 755 -8.34 -39.25 38.32
N ARG A 756 -9.02 -38.09 38.30
CA ARG A 756 -10.31 -37.92 38.98
C ARG A 756 -11.44 -38.71 38.33
N ARG A 757 -11.50 -38.77 37.00
CA ARG A 757 -12.48 -39.55 36.24
C ARG A 757 -12.34 -41.03 36.54
N LEU A 758 -11.13 -41.57 36.51
CA LEU A 758 -10.81 -42.96 36.85
C LEU A 758 -11.19 -43.30 38.30
N ALA A 759 -10.85 -42.43 39.25
CA ALA A 759 -11.23 -42.63 40.66
C ALA A 759 -12.75 -42.63 40.87
N ALA A 760 -13.49 -41.77 40.16
CA ALA A 760 -14.94 -41.73 40.20
C ALA A 760 -15.57 -42.97 39.55
N ALA A 761 -15.06 -43.40 38.40
CA ALA A 761 -15.50 -44.59 37.69
C ALA A 761 -15.33 -45.86 38.54
N GLY A 762 -14.19 -46.00 39.24
CA GLY A 762 -13.96 -47.08 40.20
C GLY A 762 -14.94 -47.09 41.39
N ALA A 763 -15.55 -45.94 41.69
CA ALA A 763 -16.62 -45.80 42.70
C ALA A 763 -18.05 -45.86 42.10
N GLY A 764 -18.19 -46.21 40.81
CA GLY A 764 -19.48 -46.25 40.12
C GLY A 764 -20.12 -44.89 39.86
N ARG A 765 -19.34 -43.81 39.85
CA ARG A 765 -19.80 -42.43 39.60
C ARG A 765 -19.21 -41.90 38.29
N SER A 766 -19.91 -41.00 37.63
CA SER A 766 -19.42 -40.29 36.45
C SER A 766 -18.99 -38.86 36.81
N VAL A 767 -17.99 -38.35 36.11
CA VAL A 767 -17.57 -36.93 36.20
C VAL A 767 -18.21 -36.18 35.04
N ASN A 768 -18.73 -34.98 35.31
CA ASN A 768 -19.34 -34.15 34.27
C ASN A 768 -18.30 -33.65 33.27
N ILE A 769 -18.65 -33.70 31.98
CA ILE A 769 -17.79 -33.29 30.86
C ILE A 769 -17.22 -31.86 30.98
N MET A 770 -17.93 -30.94 31.66
CA MET A 770 -17.50 -29.55 31.81
C MET A 770 -16.19 -29.38 32.60
N TRP A 771 -15.72 -30.42 33.32
CA TRP A 771 -14.40 -30.42 33.96
C TRP A 771 -13.22 -30.32 32.97
N GLN A 772 -13.43 -30.67 31.69
CA GLN A 772 -12.43 -30.50 30.63
C GLN A 772 -12.32 -29.06 30.11
N THR A 773 -13.32 -28.20 30.37
CA THR A 773 -13.36 -26.82 29.86
C THR A 773 -12.07 -26.03 30.16
N PRO A 774 -11.48 -26.07 31.37
CA PRO A 774 -10.24 -25.34 31.64
C PRO A 774 -9.05 -25.85 30.82
N SER A 775 -8.99 -27.15 30.47
CA SER A 775 -7.95 -27.68 29.57
C SER A 775 -8.02 -27.00 28.20
N TYR A 776 -9.21 -26.96 27.59
CA TYR A 776 -9.42 -26.34 26.28
C TYR A 776 -9.14 -24.85 26.31
N VAL A 777 -9.54 -24.13 27.36
CA VAL A 777 -9.25 -22.69 27.51
C VAL A 777 -7.75 -22.44 27.64
N VAL A 778 -7.04 -23.19 28.49
CA VAL A 778 -5.59 -23.02 28.67
C VAL A 778 -4.82 -23.34 27.39
N LEU A 779 -5.21 -24.41 26.68
CA LEU A 779 -4.60 -24.78 25.41
C LEU A 779 -4.89 -23.76 24.30
N GLY A 780 -6.10 -23.18 24.26
CA GLY A 780 -6.43 -22.11 23.31
C GLY A 780 -5.66 -20.81 23.59
N VAL A 781 -5.48 -20.43 24.85
CA VAL A 781 -4.60 -19.31 25.22
C VAL A 781 -3.14 -19.62 24.83
N ALA A 782 -2.68 -20.85 25.07
CA ALA A 782 -1.35 -21.29 24.64
C ALA A 782 -1.18 -21.17 23.12
N GLU A 783 -2.22 -21.51 22.34
CA GLU A 783 -2.24 -21.34 20.89
C GLU A 783 -2.11 -19.88 20.47
N VAL A 784 -2.79 -18.93 21.11
CA VAL A 784 -2.62 -17.49 20.78
C VAL A 784 -1.18 -17.03 20.96
N PHE A 785 -0.52 -17.45 22.05
CA PHE A 785 0.89 -17.11 22.26
C PHE A 785 1.77 -17.78 21.20
N THR A 786 1.64 -19.08 20.98
CA THR A 786 2.52 -19.82 20.06
C THR A 786 2.27 -19.48 18.59
N SER A 787 1.01 -19.45 18.14
CA SER A 787 0.63 -19.22 16.74
C SER A 787 0.93 -17.80 16.26
N VAL A 788 0.78 -16.79 17.12
CA VAL A 788 1.21 -15.43 16.75
C VAL A 788 2.72 -15.31 16.87
N GLY A 789 3.33 -15.90 17.91
CA GLY A 789 4.79 -15.89 18.09
C GLY A 789 5.55 -16.56 16.93
N ILE A 790 5.05 -17.67 16.39
CA ILE A 790 5.64 -18.36 15.24
C ILE A 790 5.53 -17.51 13.97
N MET A 791 4.38 -16.87 13.73
CA MET A 791 4.18 -16.01 12.57
C MET A 791 5.10 -14.79 12.62
N GLU A 792 5.19 -14.11 13.76
CA GLU A 792 6.09 -12.95 13.95
C GLU A 792 7.56 -13.35 13.83
N PHE A 793 7.97 -14.46 14.47
CA PHE A 793 9.35 -14.95 14.44
C PHE A 793 9.80 -15.28 13.01
N PHE A 794 9.06 -16.13 12.30
CA PHE A 794 9.45 -16.50 10.95
C PHE A 794 9.31 -15.34 9.96
N TYR A 795 8.45 -14.36 10.20
CA TYR A 795 8.32 -13.20 9.32
C TYR A 795 9.47 -12.22 9.48
N ASP A 796 9.86 -11.92 10.72
CA ASP A 796 10.91 -10.93 11.02
C ASP A 796 12.32 -11.49 10.80
N GLU A 797 12.53 -12.80 11.02
CA GLU A 797 13.83 -13.45 10.84
C GLU A 797 14.06 -13.94 9.40
N SER A 798 13.03 -13.99 8.56
CA SER A 798 13.18 -14.37 7.15
C SER A 798 13.57 -13.16 6.29
N PRO A 799 14.51 -13.32 5.33
CA PRO A 799 14.82 -12.27 4.37
C PRO A 799 13.59 -11.93 3.50
N GLU A 800 13.56 -10.73 2.92
CA GLU A 800 12.37 -10.22 2.20
C GLU A 800 11.92 -11.13 1.05
N SER A 801 12.85 -11.79 0.38
CA SER A 801 12.61 -12.77 -0.69
C SER A 801 11.94 -14.07 -0.22
N MET A 802 11.93 -14.35 1.09
CA MET A 802 11.54 -15.63 1.68
C MET A 802 10.42 -15.57 2.73
N LYS A 803 9.82 -14.39 2.97
CA LYS A 803 8.74 -14.24 3.95
C LYS A 803 7.56 -15.20 3.75
N SER A 804 7.22 -15.53 2.49
CA SER A 804 6.19 -16.53 2.17
C SER A 804 6.54 -17.95 2.61
N MET A 805 7.84 -18.26 2.69
CA MET A 805 8.34 -19.57 3.07
C MET A 805 8.46 -19.72 4.59
N GLY A 806 8.62 -18.62 5.33
CA GLY A 806 8.43 -18.61 6.79
C GLY A 806 7.04 -19.12 7.19
N ALA A 807 5.99 -18.69 6.47
CA ALA A 807 4.63 -19.20 6.65
C ALA A 807 4.50 -20.70 6.29
N ALA A 808 5.20 -21.16 5.25
CA ALA A 808 5.22 -22.57 4.86
C ALA A 808 5.92 -23.45 5.92
N LEU A 809 6.99 -22.96 6.54
CA LEU A 809 7.66 -23.64 7.66
C LEU A 809 6.76 -23.75 8.88
N ALA A 810 5.95 -22.73 9.18
CA ALA A 810 4.97 -22.79 10.25
C ALA A 810 3.92 -23.89 10.03
N GLN A 811 3.39 -24.02 8.81
CA GLN A 811 2.45 -25.09 8.44
C GLN A 811 3.12 -26.48 8.49
N LEU A 812 4.39 -26.57 8.07
CA LEU A 812 5.16 -27.81 8.16
C LEU A 812 5.40 -28.24 9.61
N ALA A 813 5.54 -27.29 10.55
CA ALA A 813 5.64 -27.60 11.97
C ALA A 813 4.37 -28.28 12.50
N ILE A 814 3.18 -27.81 12.07
CA ILE A 814 1.89 -28.44 12.40
C ILE A 814 1.85 -29.87 11.85
N SER A 815 2.26 -30.05 10.60
CA SER A 815 2.32 -31.37 9.95
C SER A 815 3.25 -32.34 10.69
N ALA A 816 4.50 -31.93 10.93
CA ALA A 816 5.50 -32.73 11.61
C ALA A 816 5.12 -33.04 13.06
N GLY A 817 4.51 -32.09 13.78
CA GLY A 817 4.01 -32.32 15.14
C GLY A 817 2.88 -33.34 15.20
N ASN A 818 1.97 -33.34 14.22
CA ASN A 818 0.90 -34.34 14.13
C ASN A 818 1.43 -35.74 13.75
N TYR A 819 2.42 -35.85 12.86
CA TYR A 819 3.10 -37.12 12.61
C TYR A 819 3.89 -37.62 13.82
N LEU A 820 4.55 -36.71 14.56
CA LEU A 820 5.20 -37.02 15.82
C LEU A 820 4.18 -37.56 16.83
N ASN A 821 3.00 -36.94 16.95
CA ASN A 821 1.94 -37.44 17.81
C ASN A 821 1.50 -38.86 17.45
N SER A 822 1.25 -39.12 16.16
CA SER A 822 0.89 -40.45 15.67
C SER A 822 1.96 -41.50 16.01
N ALA A 823 3.25 -41.13 15.90
CA ALA A 823 4.35 -41.99 16.30
C ALA A 823 4.39 -42.22 17.83
N VAL A 824 4.23 -41.18 18.64
CA VAL A 824 4.20 -41.27 20.11
C VAL A 824 3.08 -42.19 20.58
N LEU A 825 1.85 -42.00 20.06
CA LEU A 825 0.71 -42.87 20.37
C LEU A 825 1.00 -44.34 20.03
N GLY A 826 1.60 -44.61 18.86
CA GLY A 826 1.98 -45.97 18.45
C GLY A 826 3.05 -46.59 19.35
N VAL A 827 4.07 -45.81 19.75
CA VAL A 827 5.11 -46.26 20.69
C VAL A 827 4.50 -46.57 22.05
N VAL A 828 3.65 -45.71 22.59
CA VAL A 828 3.00 -45.93 23.89
C VAL A 828 2.12 -47.18 23.86
N ALA A 829 1.31 -47.37 22.82
CA ALA A 829 0.46 -48.54 22.70
C ALA A 829 1.28 -49.84 22.64
N SER A 830 2.34 -49.86 21.82
CA SER A 830 3.23 -51.03 21.71
C SER A 830 4.10 -51.30 22.95
N ALA A 831 4.42 -50.27 23.74
CA ALA A 831 5.21 -50.40 24.95
C ALA A 831 4.36 -50.83 26.17
N THR A 832 3.13 -50.31 26.26
CA THR A 832 2.26 -50.49 27.43
C THR A 832 1.31 -51.69 27.30
N GLY A 833 0.96 -52.08 26.07
CA GLY A 833 0.16 -53.29 25.79
C GLY A 833 0.96 -54.60 25.76
N ARG A 834 2.23 -54.60 26.19
CA ARG A 834 3.06 -55.83 26.17
C ARG A 834 2.54 -56.85 27.19
N GLY A 835 2.52 -58.12 26.78
CA GLY A 835 2.15 -59.23 27.66
C GLY A 835 0.64 -59.40 27.89
N GLY A 836 -0.21 -58.81 27.04
CA GLY A 836 -1.67 -58.92 27.14
C GLY A 836 -2.33 -57.96 28.13
N ALA A 837 -1.58 -56.99 28.66
CA ALA A 837 -2.14 -55.90 29.45
C ALA A 837 -2.97 -54.97 28.55
N PRO A 838 -4.04 -54.33 29.09
CA PRO A 838 -4.90 -53.40 28.34
C PRO A 838 -4.15 -52.16 27.81
N GLY A 839 -2.97 -51.85 28.35
CA GLY A 839 -2.18 -50.67 27.96
C GLY A 839 -2.70 -49.38 28.60
N TRP A 840 -2.09 -48.25 28.26
CA TRP A 840 -2.52 -46.95 28.81
C TRP A 840 -3.79 -46.40 28.16
N ILE A 841 -4.04 -46.74 26.89
CA ILE A 841 -5.18 -46.24 26.11
C ILE A 841 -5.94 -47.45 25.51
N PRO A 842 -6.63 -48.26 26.32
CA PRO A 842 -7.52 -49.31 25.83
C PRO A 842 -8.82 -48.74 25.25
N ASP A 843 -9.63 -49.61 24.66
CA ASP A 843 -10.95 -49.26 24.12
C ASP A 843 -11.94 -48.86 25.23
N ASP A 844 -11.94 -49.58 26.36
CA ASP A 844 -12.60 -49.13 27.59
C ASP A 844 -11.61 -48.32 28.45
N LEU A 845 -11.71 -46.99 28.37
CA LEU A 845 -10.86 -46.07 29.12
C LEU A 845 -10.96 -46.25 30.65
N ASN A 846 -11.95 -46.96 31.19
CA ASN A 846 -12.01 -47.27 32.63
C ASN A 846 -11.00 -48.33 33.06
N GLU A 847 -10.57 -49.20 32.14
CA GLU A 847 -9.55 -50.23 32.38
C GLU A 847 -8.12 -49.73 32.09
N GLY A 848 -8.01 -48.52 31.57
CA GLY A 848 -6.77 -47.89 31.14
C GLY A 848 -6.20 -46.85 32.10
N HIS A 849 -5.10 -46.24 31.67
CA HIS A 849 -4.39 -45.18 32.38
C HIS A 849 -4.04 -44.04 31.42
N LEU A 850 -5.09 -43.40 30.87
CA LEU A 850 -4.92 -42.24 30.00
C LEU A 850 -4.28 -41.05 30.75
N ASP A 851 -4.41 -41.01 32.07
CA ASP A 851 -3.72 -40.05 32.93
C ASP A 851 -2.19 -40.21 32.88
N TYR A 852 -1.66 -41.43 32.81
CA TYR A 852 -0.22 -41.65 32.61
C TYR A 852 0.27 -41.13 31.26
N PHE A 853 -0.53 -41.31 30.20
CA PHE A 853 -0.23 -40.74 28.89
C PHE A 853 -0.21 -39.20 28.94
N PHE A 854 -1.18 -38.56 29.57
CA PHE A 854 -1.21 -37.11 29.72
C PHE A 854 -0.05 -36.58 30.59
N TRP A 855 0.32 -37.28 31.67
CA TRP A 855 1.51 -36.94 32.46
C TRP A 855 2.81 -37.10 31.66
N MET A 856 2.93 -38.15 30.84
CA MET A 856 4.07 -38.32 29.94
C MET A 856 4.17 -37.17 28.93
N MET A 857 3.05 -36.77 28.33
CA MET A 857 3.01 -35.62 27.41
C MET A 857 3.35 -34.30 28.10
N ALA A 858 2.91 -34.10 29.35
CA ALA A 858 3.33 -32.95 30.17
C ALA A 858 4.84 -32.98 30.44
N GLY A 859 5.41 -34.15 30.79
CA GLY A 859 6.85 -34.33 31.00
C GLY A 859 7.69 -34.06 29.75
N LEU A 860 7.28 -34.59 28.59
CA LEU A 860 7.90 -34.29 27.29
C LEU A 860 7.83 -32.79 26.96
N SER A 861 6.71 -32.14 27.30
CA SER A 861 6.54 -30.70 27.11
C SER A 861 7.46 -29.88 28.01
N VAL A 862 7.69 -30.30 29.26
CA VAL A 862 8.69 -29.67 30.16
C VAL A 862 10.09 -29.81 29.58
N LEU A 863 10.48 -31.00 29.14
CA LEU A 863 11.78 -31.21 28.52
C LEU A 863 11.95 -30.34 27.26
N ASN A 864 10.92 -30.25 26.43
CA ASN A 864 10.89 -29.38 25.27
C ASN A 864 11.04 -27.90 25.64
N LEU A 865 10.33 -27.43 26.68
CA LEU A 865 10.45 -26.06 27.18
C LEU A 865 11.87 -25.75 27.67
N LEU A 866 12.51 -26.68 28.40
CA LEU A 866 13.89 -26.51 28.85
C LEU A 866 14.88 -26.44 27.68
N MET A 867 14.70 -27.30 26.67
CA MET A 867 15.50 -27.28 25.44
C MET A 867 15.27 -25.99 24.65
N PHE A 868 14.04 -25.53 24.52
CA PHE A 868 13.69 -24.26 23.89
C PHE A 868 14.37 -23.09 24.60
N ILE A 869 14.29 -23.03 25.93
CA ILE A 869 14.97 -21.98 26.72
C ILE A 869 16.48 -22.02 26.45
N TYR A 870 17.10 -23.19 26.49
CA TYR A 870 18.53 -23.34 26.21
C TYR A 870 18.94 -22.85 24.81
N PHE A 871 18.17 -23.18 23.77
CA PHE A 871 18.45 -22.72 22.41
C PHE A 871 18.14 -21.24 22.24
N SER A 872 17.05 -20.74 22.81
CA SER A 872 16.66 -19.32 22.73
C SER A 872 17.71 -18.40 23.38
N LEU A 873 18.35 -18.83 24.47
CA LEU A 873 19.44 -18.10 25.13
C LEU A 873 20.72 -18.04 24.28
N ARG A 874 20.90 -18.99 23.36
CA ARG A 874 22.06 -19.08 22.46
C ARG A 874 21.77 -18.54 21.06
N TYR A 875 20.50 -18.27 20.75
CA TYR A 875 20.09 -17.69 19.49
C TYR A 875 20.55 -16.22 19.45
N LYS A 876 21.47 -15.92 18.55
CA LYS A 876 21.82 -14.55 18.16
C LYS A 876 21.22 -14.37 16.77
N GLY A 877 20.22 -13.48 16.68
CA GLY A 877 19.61 -13.05 15.42
C GLY A 877 20.65 -12.50 14.46
#